data_AF-A0A2J6X2C0-F1
#
_entry.id   AF-A0A2J6X2C0-F1
#
_cell.length_a   1.000
_cell.length_b   1.000
_cell.length_c   1.000
_cell.angle_alpha   90.00
_cell.angle_beta   90.00
_cell.angle_gamma   90.00
#
_symmetry.space_group_name_H-M   'P 1'
#
loop_
_entity.id
_entity.type
_entity.pdbx_description
1 polymer ?
#
loop_
_entity_poly.entity_id
_entity_poly.type
_entity_poly.pdbx_seq_one_letter_code
_entity_poly.pdbx_strand_id
1 'polypeptide(L)'
;RVIVIMGSGGETTRETAFYLHRQGEKVGVVMVRLFRPFAAEAFRAVLPPTVKAIAVLDRTKEPGASGEPLFLDVVSALRDQPITIIGGRYGLSSKEFTPGMAAAVFAELAKPHPKEHFTVGINDDVSHSSLSYDPDLCIDPPGTVRCVFWGLGSDGTVGANKNSIKIIGDSSEGEAERYAQGYFVYDSKKSGSVTISHLRFGPSPLATPYLIGKGQAQFVACHNFSFLERFDVLQYAAPNGVFLLNSPYGPDQVWHQLPTVVQRKIRDLNLRFYVIDATAVANEVGMRGRINTVMQTCFFAISGVLPREDAIAAIKQSIKKTYGRRGEAVVKQNWTAVDRTLDRLYEVPIPPPSEDNGLPMRPPVPEHAPQFVREVLGPMIAGRGDELPVSAIPIDGSFPTGTTKWEKRNIAIEIPVWDPNICIQCNKCVFVCPHATIRAKVYPEEALAGAPEGFQSAPARFKEFPGQRYTLQVAPEDCTGCGLGVEACPVKDKRAVGRKAINLQPQAPIRARETAYWDFFLSLPDVDRTLIPSGSVKHTQLYVPLMEFSGACAGCGETPYLKLLSQLFGDRAIIANATGCSSIYGGNLPTTPWTTNAEGRGPAWCNSLFEDNAEFGLGMRLSIDQQLAHARMLLNQLRPILGAEFVEDLLNADQHTEVGIREQRERVAILKQRLRELIDSNPPEVNAMRELLALADVLIKRSIWIVGGDGWAYDIGFGGLDHVFASGRDVNILVLDTEVYSNTGGQASKSTPTGAVAKFAASGKGGVKKDLAQIAITYGDVYVARVAFGADDVQTLRAFQEAEAYPGVSLIIAYSHCIAHGYDLRRGLEQQRLAVETGIWPLYRYNPSIHEGSPLTIDSKAPSLDPEVYLRREGRFQMLQQANPARYEQLLNSLRRQVALKWAHLQWMANELVTETKEGLR
;
A
#
# COMPACT_ATOMS: atom_id res chain seq x y z
N ARG A 1 39.03 25.27 -1.01
CA ARG A 1 38.01 24.49 -0.25
C ARG A 1 37.67 23.27 -1.07
N VAL A 2 37.52 22.09 -0.48
CA VAL A 2 37.25 20.84 -1.23
C VAL A 2 36.12 20.05 -0.58
N ILE A 3 35.26 19.42 -1.36
CA ILE A 3 34.31 18.41 -0.89
C ILE A 3 34.81 17.02 -1.30
N VAL A 4 34.83 16.07 -0.36
CA VAL A 4 35.08 14.65 -0.61
C VAL A 4 33.74 13.92 -0.52
N ILE A 5 33.36 13.19 -1.56
CA ILE A 5 32.03 12.58 -1.67
C ILE A 5 32.08 11.32 -2.54
N MET A 6 31.12 10.41 -2.35
CA MET A 6 30.96 9.18 -3.13
C MET A 6 29.56 9.06 -3.75
N GLY A 7 29.45 8.38 -4.89
CA GLY A 7 28.17 8.08 -5.53
C GLY A 7 27.54 9.25 -6.29
N SER A 8 26.22 9.20 -6.51
CA SER A 8 25.50 10.14 -7.40
C SER A 8 25.55 11.59 -6.94
N GLY A 9 25.61 11.85 -5.62
CA GLY A 9 25.74 13.21 -5.10
C GLY A 9 27.03 13.91 -5.55
N GLY A 10 28.07 13.15 -5.90
CA GLY A 10 29.30 13.71 -6.44
C GLY A 10 29.14 14.34 -7.83
N GLU A 11 28.19 13.88 -8.65
CA GLU A 11 27.88 14.54 -9.94
C GLU A 11 27.25 15.93 -9.69
N THR A 12 26.22 16.03 -8.83
CA THR A 12 25.64 17.32 -8.43
C THR A 12 26.70 18.26 -7.83
N THR A 13 27.56 17.73 -6.95
CA THR A 13 28.63 18.51 -6.31
C THR A 13 29.64 19.02 -7.33
N ARG A 14 30.02 18.19 -8.32
CA ARG A 14 30.95 18.56 -9.39
C ARG A 14 30.39 19.69 -10.26
N GLU A 15 29.16 19.54 -10.74
CA GLU A 15 28.53 20.58 -11.57
C GLU A 15 28.36 21.90 -10.78
N THR A 16 28.02 21.80 -9.49
CA THR A 16 27.95 22.96 -8.60
C THR A 16 29.32 23.61 -8.42
N ALA A 17 30.39 22.83 -8.26
CA ALA A 17 31.75 23.36 -8.16
C ALA A 17 32.19 24.07 -9.46
N PHE A 18 31.83 23.56 -10.64
CA PHE A 18 32.09 24.25 -11.91
C PHE A 18 31.33 25.58 -12.00
N TYR A 19 30.06 25.58 -11.57
CA TYR A 19 29.25 26.80 -11.50
C TYR A 19 29.89 27.86 -10.58
N LEU A 20 30.25 27.50 -9.35
CA LEU A 20 30.89 28.41 -8.39
C LEU A 20 32.28 28.86 -8.87
N HIS A 21 33.03 27.97 -9.53
CA HIS A 21 34.34 28.31 -10.10
C HIS A 21 34.22 29.37 -11.20
N ARG A 22 33.21 29.31 -12.06
CA ARG A 22 32.92 30.35 -13.06
C ARG A 22 32.58 31.70 -12.43
N GLN A 23 32.16 31.72 -11.17
CA GLN A 23 31.94 32.95 -10.37
C GLN A 23 33.19 33.40 -9.61
N GLY A 24 34.34 32.73 -9.80
CA GLY A 24 35.62 33.09 -9.17
C GLY A 24 35.92 32.35 -7.87
N GLU A 25 35.06 31.42 -7.43
CA GLU A 25 35.34 30.65 -6.21
C GLU A 25 36.44 29.60 -6.40
N LYS A 26 37.29 29.45 -5.37
CA LYS A 26 38.37 28.44 -5.30
C LYS A 26 37.89 27.17 -4.61
N VAL A 27 37.05 26.42 -5.32
CA VAL A 27 36.42 25.19 -4.87
C VAL A 27 36.85 23.99 -5.72
N GLY A 28 36.78 22.79 -5.15
CA GLY A 28 37.09 21.54 -5.84
C GLY A 28 36.33 20.36 -5.23
N VAL A 29 36.32 19.23 -5.95
CA VAL A 29 35.62 18.01 -5.52
C VAL A 29 36.54 16.82 -5.72
N VAL A 30 36.66 15.98 -4.70
CA VAL A 30 37.25 14.65 -4.81
C VAL A 30 36.12 13.63 -4.79
N MET A 31 35.88 13.01 -5.94
CA MET A 31 34.90 11.93 -6.06
C MET A 31 35.56 10.59 -5.79
N VAL A 32 35.26 9.99 -4.64
CA VAL A 32 35.79 8.68 -4.26
C VAL A 32 35.18 7.61 -5.18
N ARG A 33 36.05 6.91 -5.92
CA ARG A 33 35.66 5.84 -6.84
C ARG A 33 35.85 4.45 -6.21
N LEU A 34 37.01 4.23 -5.60
CA LEU A 34 37.34 3.01 -4.87
C LEU A 34 37.38 3.32 -3.37
N PHE A 35 36.31 2.98 -2.65
CA PHE A 35 36.24 3.19 -1.21
C PHE A 35 37.08 2.17 -0.43
N ARG A 36 37.13 0.92 -0.89
CA ARG A 36 37.92 -0.14 -0.27
C ARG A 36 38.62 -1.00 -1.33
N PRO A 37 39.94 -1.27 -1.19
CA PRO A 37 40.86 -0.71 -0.19
C PRO A 37 41.04 0.82 -0.35
N PHE A 38 41.14 1.55 0.77
CA PHE A 38 41.27 3.02 0.73
C PHE A 38 42.72 3.42 0.47
N ALA A 39 43.02 3.87 -0.75
CA ALA A 39 44.37 4.23 -1.18
C ALA A 39 44.77 5.64 -0.68
N ALA A 40 45.19 5.75 0.58
CA ALA A 40 45.50 7.04 1.23
C ALA A 40 46.57 7.86 0.48
N GLU A 41 47.57 7.21 -0.11
CA GLU A 41 48.60 7.90 -0.91
C GLU A 41 48.02 8.52 -2.19
N ALA A 42 47.22 7.76 -2.93
CA ALA A 42 46.55 8.28 -4.14
C ALA A 42 45.56 9.39 -3.80
N PHE A 43 44.83 9.27 -2.68
CA PHE A 43 43.95 10.32 -2.18
C PHE A 43 44.72 11.61 -1.86
N ARG A 44 45.86 11.53 -1.15
CA ARG A 44 46.70 12.69 -0.88
C ARG A 44 47.26 13.30 -2.17
N ALA A 45 47.66 12.48 -3.13
CA ALA A 45 48.27 12.94 -4.39
C ALA A 45 47.31 13.77 -5.27
N VAL A 46 46.00 13.54 -5.18
CA VAL A 46 45.01 14.31 -5.96
C VAL A 46 44.58 15.62 -5.30
N LEU A 47 44.91 15.83 -4.03
CA LEU A 47 44.59 17.07 -3.32
C LEU A 47 45.58 18.17 -3.73
N PRO A 48 45.10 19.31 -4.25
CA PRO A 48 45.98 20.44 -4.52
C PRO A 48 46.67 20.93 -3.24
N PRO A 49 47.93 21.40 -3.31
CA PRO A 49 48.65 21.90 -2.12
C PRO A 49 48.03 23.18 -1.53
N THR A 50 47.09 23.81 -2.25
CA THR A 50 46.37 25.02 -1.82
C THR A 50 45.13 24.73 -0.97
N VAL A 51 44.82 23.46 -0.71
CA VAL A 51 43.66 23.07 0.10
C VAL A 51 43.86 23.48 1.56
N LYS A 52 42.88 24.20 2.11
CA LYS A 52 42.85 24.64 3.52
C LYS A 52 41.73 24.01 4.35
N ALA A 53 40.66 23.61 3.70
CA ALA A 53 39.47 23.07 4.35
C ALA A 53 38.78 22.04 3.45
N ILE A 54 38.32 20.94 4.05
CA ILE A 54 37.66 19.80 3.44
C ILE A 54 36.35 19.51 4.17
N ALA A 55 35.26 19.31 3.43
CA ALA A 55 34.05 18.69 3.95
C ALA A 55 33.93 17.29 3.37
N VAL A 56 33.65 16.30 4.22
CA VAL A 56 33.42 14.92 3.81
C VAL A 56 31.95 14.60 3.92
N LEU A 57 31.34 14.17 2.82
CA LEU A 57 29.91 13.89 2.76
C LEU A 57 29.64 12.38 2.72
N ASP A 58 28.97 11.89 3.76
CA ASP A 58 28.57 10.51 3.93
C ASP A 58 27.07 10.33 3.69
N ARG A 59 26.73 9.30 2.92
CA ARG A 59 25.34 8.91 2.67
C ARG A 59 24.91 7.75 3.58
N THR A 60 25.23 7.89 4.87
CA THR A 60 24.92 6.93 5.94
C THR A 60 24.78 7.65 7.28
N LYS A 61 24.33 6.94 8.30
CA LYS A 61 24.32 7.39 9.70
C LYS A 61 24.71 6.21 10.58
N GLU A 62 25.74 6.40 11.40
CA GLU A 62 26.17 5.41 12.41
C GLU A 62 25.91 5.99 13.81
N PRO A 63 24.75 5.71 14.44
CA PRO A 63 24.40 6.29 15.73
C PRO A 63 25.45 5.95 16.80
N GLY A 64 25.97 6.97 17.48
CA GLY A 64 26.97 6.81 18.55
C GLY A 64 28.43 6.76 18.09
N ALA A 65 28.70 6.68 16.78
CA ALA A 65 30.06 6.74 16.24
C ALA A 65 30.65 8.16 16.35
N SER A 66 31.98 8.27 16.40
CA SER A 66 32.70 9.57 16.41
C SER A 66 32.67 10.30 15.06
N GLY A 67 32.19 9.65 14.01
CA GLY A 67 32.04 10.19 12.66
C GLY A 67 31.68 9.08 11.68
N GLU A 68 31.15 9.46 10.52
CA GLU A 68 30.78 8.49 9.49
C GLU A 68 32.00 7.86 8.77
N PRO A 69 31.84 6.71 8.10
CA PRO A 69 32.96 5.92 7.57
C PRO A 69 33.91 6.67 6.65
N LEU A 70 33.40 7.41 5.65
CA LEU A 70 34.28 8.13 4.72
C LEU A 70 34.97 9.30 5.40
N PHE A 71 34.27 10.01 6.29
CA PHE A 71 34.87 11.03 7.13
C PHE A 71 36.05 10.49 7.94
N LEU A 72 35.90 9.35 8.62
CA LEU A 72 36.97 8.75 9.43
C LEU A 72 38.20 8.34 8.59
N ASP A 73 38.00 7.81 7.38
CA ASP A 73 39.11 7.48 6.48
C ASP A 73 39.88 8.72 6.03
N VAL A 74 39.18 9.80 5.70
CA VAL A 74 39.80 11.06 5.28
C VAL A 74 40.58 11.69 6.44
N VAL A 75 39.99 11.70 7.64
CA VAL A 75 40.69 12.15 8.86
C VAL A 75 41.95 11.32 9.10
N SER A 76 41.87 10.01 8.98
CA SER A 76 43.03 9.11 9.13
C SER A 76 44.10 9.37 8.07
N ALA A 77 43.71 9.55 6.80
CA ALA A 77 44.63 9.78 5.69
C ALA A 77 45.35 11.15 5.74
N LEU A 78 44.78 12.13 6.44
CA LEU A 78 45.26 13.51 6.54
C LEU A 78 45.67 13.92 7.97
N ARG A 79 45.79 12.97 8.91
CA ARG A 79 46.03 13.23 10.34
C ARG A 79 47.12 14.27 10.63
N ASP A 80 48.20 14.27 9.85
CA ASP A 80 49.36 15.13 10.08
C ASP A 80 49.35 16.42 9.22
N GLN A 81 48.25 16.71 8.51
CA GLN A 81 48.13 17.91 7.68
C GLN A 81 47.33 19.01 8.38
N PRO A 82 47.77 20.29 8.31
CA PRO A 82 47.06 21.41 8.92
C PRO A 82 45.85 21.84 8.07
N ILE A 83 44.94 20.90 7.79
CA ILE A 83 43.72 21.10 7.00
C ILE A 83 42.52 20.95 7.93
N THR A 84 41.58 21.89 7.88
CA THR A 84 40.30 21.75 8.58
C THR A 84 39.44 20.69 7.90
N ILE A 85 38.96 19.69 8.65
CA ILE A 85 38.11 18.61 8.11
C ILE A 85 36.80 18.60 8.90
N ILE A 86 35.67 18.72 8.20
CA ILE A 86 34.32 18.61 8.77
C ILE A 86 33.57 17.44 8.12
N GLY A 87 32.63 16.84 8.84
CA GLY A 87 31.81 15.71 8.41
C GLY A 87 30.34 16.11 8.21
N GLY A 88 29.74 15.68 7.11
CA GLY A 88 28.35 15.97 6.78
C GLY A 88 27.58 14.74 6.35
N ARG A 89 26.33 14.63 6.77
CA ARG A 89 25.40 13.62 6.27
C ARG A 89 24.43 14.20 5.25
N TYR A 90 24.16 13.45 4.19
CA TYR A 90 23.22 13.84 3.16
C TYR A 90 22.48 12.64 2.58
N GLY A 91 21.36 12.87 1.89
CA GLY A 91 20.77 11.89 0.97
C GLY A 91 20.30 10.56 1.55
N LEU A 92 20.13 10.45 2.88
CA LEU A 92 19.63 9.24 3.54
C LEU A 92 18.26 8.87 2.99
N SER A 93 18.03 7.58 2.73
CA SER A 93 16.76 7.07 2.19
C SER A 93 16.25 7.83 0.95
N SER A 94 17.17 8.22 0.06
CA SER A 94 16.87 9.01 -1.14
C SER A 94 16.38 10.43 -0.91
N LYS A 95 16.65 11.03 0.26
CA LYS A 95 16.49 12.48 0.46
C LYS A 95 17.20 13.24 -0.66
N GLU A 96 16.59 14.32 -1.13
CA GLU A 96 17.16 15.14 -2.20
C GLU A 96 18.55 15.68 -1.83
N PHE A 97 19.38 15.87 -2.85
CA PHE A 97 20.65 16.54 -2.80
C PHE A 97 20.83 17.43 -4.03
N THR A 98 20.41 18.68 -3.89
CA THR A 98 20.34 19.67 -4.97
C THR A 98 21.63 20.50 -5.09
N PRO A 99 21.81 21.27 -6.18
CA PRO A 99 22.92 22.21 -6.30
C PRO A 99 23.00 23.21 -5.14
N GLY A 100 21.85 23.72 -4.68
CA GLY A 100 21.77 24.61 -3.52
C GLY A 100 22.35 23.98 -2.25
N MET A 101 22.05 22.70 -2.01
CA MET A 101 22.60 21.95 -0.88
C MET A 101 24.12 21.76 -1.01
N ALA A 102 24.63 21.44 -2.19
CA ALA A 102 26.08 21.34 -2.42
C ALA A 102 26.79 22.69 -2.24
N ALA A 103 26.18 23.78 -2.72
CA ALA A 103 26.69 25.14 -2.53
C ALA A 103 26.73 25.54 -1.04
N ALA A 104 25.72 25.16 -0.26
CA ALA A 104 25.69 25.40 1.18
C ALA A 104 26.86 24.70 1.92
N VAL A 105 27.27 23.51 1.49
CA VAL A 105 28.45 22.83 2.06
C VAL A 105 29.74 23.60 1.75
N PHE A 106 29.90 24.12 0.53
CA PHE A 106 31.05 24.97 0.19
C PHE A 106 31.06 26.31 0.96
N ALA A 107 29.87 26.86 1.23
CA ALA A 107 29.70 28.06 2.04
C ALA A 107 30.03 27.80 3.52
N GLU A 108 29.64 26.64 4.06
CA GLU A 108 30.01 26.23 5.42
C GLU A 108 31.52 26.17 5.59
N LEU A 109 32.24 25.58 4.62
CA LEU A 109 33.71 25.54 4.60
C LEU A 109 34.40 26.90 4.52
N ALA A 110 33.68 27.97 4.18
CA ALA A 110 34.21 29.32 4.14
C ALA A 110 34.07 30.06 5.49
N LYS A 111 33.29 29.52 6.44
CA LYS A 111 33.09 30.14 7.74
C LYS A 111 34.35 30.05 8.61
N PRO A 112 34.60 31.02 9.50
CA PRO A 112 35.68 30.93 10.48
C PRO A 112 35.54 29.74 11.45
N HIS A 113 34.29 29.41 11.79
CA HIS A 113 33.93 28.31 12.68
C HIS A 113 32.87 27.45 12.00
N PRO A 114 33.25 26.54 11.08
CA PRO A 114 32.31 25.63 10.44
C PRO A 114 31.75 24.63 11.46
N LYS A 115 30.50 24.19 11.26
CA LYS A 115 29.94 23.04 12.01
C LYS A 115 30.77 21.79 11.73
N GLU A 116 31.32 21.19 12.77
CA GLU A 116 32.16 19.98 12.65
C GLU A 116 31.37 18.78 12.13
N HIS A 117 30.15 18.60 12.62
CA HIS A 117 29.21 17.57 12.18
C HIS A 117 27.88 18.21 11.79
N PHE A 118 27.47 18.03 10.53
CA PHE A 118 26.24 18.65 10.02
C PHE A 118 25.36 17.68 9.24
N THR A 119 24.14 18.11 8.96
CA THR A 119 23.23 17.48 8.00
C THR A 119 22.85 18.50 6.92
N VAL A 120 22.50 18.03 5.72
CA VAL A 120 21.99 18.91 4.67
C VAL A 120 20.79 18.28 3.99
N GLY A 121 19.76 19.08 3.72
CA GLY A 121 18.51 18.66 3.10
C GLY A 121 17.34 18.45 4.08
N ILE A 122 17.56 18.50 5.39
CA ILE A 122 16.51 18.43 6.43
C ILE A 122 16.48 19.70 7.28
N ASN A 123 15.39 19.93 8.02
CA ASN A 123 15.34 20.89 9.11
C ASN A 123 15.52 20.15 10.44
N ASP A 124 16.73 20.19 10.98
CA ASP A 124 17.03 19.60 12.28
C ASP A 124 16.96 20.67 13.37
N ASP A 125 15.78 20.86 13.91
CA ASP A 125 15.45 21.77 15.00
C ASP A 125 15.67 21.17 16.39
N VAL A 126 16.14 19.92 16.47
CA VAL A 126 16.41 19.22 17.73
C VAL A 126 17.89 19.30 18.07
N SER A 127 18.76 18.85 17.16
CA SER A 127 20.22 18.89 17.37
C SER A 127 20.91 20.04 16.65
N HIS A 128 20.14 20.85 15.89
CA HIS A 128 20.62 22.02 15.16
C HIS A 128 21.79 21.71 14.22
N SER A 129 21.85 20.49 13.66
CA SER A 129 22.92 20.07 12.77
C SER A 129 22.73 20.50 11.31
N SER A 130 21.52 20.89 10.91
CA SER A 130 21.20 21.17 9.51
C SER A 130 21.80 22.48 8.98
N LEU A 131 22.27 22.45 7.72
CA LEU A 131 22.69 23.64 6.98
C LEU A 131 21.51 24.29 6.24
N SER A 132 21.44 25.63 6.26
CA SER A 132 20.55 26.40 5.38
C SER A 132 21.10 26.44 3.95
N TYR A 133 20.22 26.39 2.96
CA TYR A 133 20.59 26.40 1.54
C TYR A 133 19.56 27.16 0.70
N ASP A 134 19.96 27.55 -0.50
CA ASP A 134 19.08 28.16 -1.52
C ASP A 134 18.33 27.05 -2.29
N PRO A 135 17.00 26.90 -2.14
CA PRO A 135 16.23 25.87 -2.83
C PRO A 135 16.04 26.15 -4.33
N ASP A 136 16.27 27.39 -4.79
CA ASP A 136 15.94 27.84 -6.14
C ASP A 136 17.15 27.78 -7.10
N LEU A 137 18.35 27.49 -6.58
CA LEU A 137 19.56 27.37 -7.37
C LEU A 137 19.44 26.29 -8.45
N CYS A 138 19.31 26.73 -9.71
CA CYS A 138 19.25 25.88 -10.89
C CYS A 138 20.50 26.08 -11.75
N ILE A 139 21.22 24.99 -12.02
CA ILE A 139 22.46 24.99 -12.82
C ILE A 139 22.35 24.11 -14.07
N ASP A 140 21.13 23.75 -14.48
CA ASP A 140 20.90 22.95 -15.69
C ASP A 140 21.51 23.66 -16.92
N PRO A 141 22.11 22.90 -17.88
CA PRO A 141 22.70 23.50 -19.07
C PRO A 141 21.70 24.35 -19.87
N PRO A 142 22.14 25.46 -20.49
CA PRO A 142 21.29 26.25 -21.37
C PRO A 142 20.65 25.39 -22.47
N GLY A 143 19.37 25.67 -22.79
CA GLY A 143 18.60 24.89 -23.78
C GLY A 143 18.00 23.58 -23.25
N THR A 144 18.15 23.27 -21.96
CA THR A 144 17.48 22.11 -21.34
C THR A 144 15.98 22.37 -21.16
N VAL A 145 15.15 21.50 -21.72
CA VAL A 145 13.70 21.47 -21.53
C VAL A 145 13.37 20.53 -20.37
N ARG A 146 12.58 21.02 -19.40
CA ARG A 146 12.14 20.28 -18.20
C ARG A 146 10.64 20.04 -18.26
N CYS A 147 10.25 18.79 -18.10
CA CYS A 147 8.86 18.36 -18.15
C CYS A 147 8.49 17.57 -16.89
N VAL A 148 7.33 17.88 -16.30
CA VAL A 148 6.79 17.18 -15.13
C VAL A 148 5.41 16.60 -15.46
N PHE A 149 5.18 15.32 -15.14
CA PHE A 149 3.92 14.64 -15.42
C PHE A 149 3.37 14.02 -14.14
N TRP A 150 2.15 14.40 -13.78
CA TRP A 150 1.37 13.84 -12.69
C TRP A 150 0.40 12.80 -13.24
N GLY A 151 0.59 11.54 -12.84
CA GLY A 151 -0.25 10.40 -13.23
C GLY A 151 -0.77 9.62 -12.03
N LEU A 152 -1.78 8.79 -12.27
CA LEU A 152 -2.32 7.84 -11.29
C LEU A 152 -1.62 6.48 -11.44
N GLY A 153 -1.23 5.85 -10.34
CA GLY A 153 -0.62 4.53 -10.35
C GLY A 153 -1.47 3.51 -11.12
N SER A 154 -0.90 2.98 -12.21
CA SER A 154 -1.52 2.07 -13.20
C SER A 154 -2.29 2.71 -14.37
N ASP A 155 -2.26 4.04 -14.55
CA ASP A 155 -2.86 4.72 -15.72
C ASP A 155 -2.01 4.65 -17.01
N GLY A 156 -0.75 4.21 -16.88
CA GLY A 156 0.20 4.06 -17.98
C GLY A 156 1.12 5.27 -18.24
N THR A 157 1.02 6.35 -17.45
CA THR A 157 1.81 7.58 -17.57
C THR A 157 3.31 7.32 -17.57
N VAL A 158 3.81 6.59 -16.57
CA VAL A 158 5.25 6.28 -16.47
C VAL A 158 5.74 5.43 -17.66
N GLY A 159 4.90 4.52 -18.15
CA GLY A 159 5.20 3.72 -19.34
C GLY A 159 5.32 4.58 -20.61
N ALA A 160 4.38 5.51 -20.79
CA ALA A 160 4.40 6.48 -21.88
C ALA A 160 5.63 7.40 -21.81
N ASN A 161 6.00 7.87 -20.61
CA ASN A 161 7.18 8.72 -20.42
C ASN A 161 8.48 7.96 -20.71
N LYS A 162 8.61 6.71 -20.26
CA LYS A 162 9.76 5.85 -20.64
C LYS A 162 9.86 5.62 -22.14
N ASN A 163 8.72 5.48 -22.83
CA ASN A 163 8.70 5.38 -24.29
C ASN A 163 9.11 6.71 -24.95
N SER A 164 8.61 7.84 -24.45
CA SER A 164 8.94 9.17 -24.97
C SER A 164 10.42 9.50 -24.84
N ILE A 165 11.07 9.13 -23.72
CA ILE A 165 12.54 9.23 -23.56
C ILE A 165 13.26 8.46 -24.66
N LYS A 166 12.84 7.22 -24.93
CA LYS A 166 13.44 6.39 -25.98
C LYS A 166 13.21 6.98 -27.36
N ILE A 167 12.00 7.46 -27.66
CA ILE A 167 11.70 8.09 -28.94
C ILE A 167 12.65 9.27 -29.17
N ILE A 168 12.74 10.20 -28.21
CA ILE A 168 13.54 11.42 -28.35
C ILE A 168 15.05 11.11 -28.37
N GLY A 169 15.50 10.13 -27.59
CA GLY A 169 16.91 9.72 -27.53
C GLY A 169 17.34 8.77 -28.67
N ASP A 170 16.41 8.06 -29.32
CA ASP A 170 16.69 7.19 -30.48
C ASP A 170 16.51 7.96 -31.80
N SER A 171 15.67 9.00 -31.85
CA SER A 171 15.42 9.81 -33.07
C SER A 171 16.58 10.74 -33.43
N SER A 172 17.68 10.72 -32.67
CA SER A 172 18.83 11.60 -32.80
C SER A 172 19.95 11.10 -33.74
N GLU A 173 19.64 10.24 -34.71
CA GLU A 173 20.57 10.02 -35.85
C GLU A 173 20.50 11.23 -36.80
N GLY A 174 21.24 12.32 -36.49
CA GLY A 174 21.29 13.56 -37.29
C GLY A 174 21.41 14.86 -36.49
N GLU A 175 21.23 16.02 -37.16
CA GLU A 175 21.59 17.41 -36.77
C GLU A 175 21.03 17.98 -35.44
N ALA A 176 20.39 17.19 -34.57
CA ALA A 176 20.01 17.65 -33.22
C ALA A 176 20.08 16.51 -32.19
N GLU A 177 21.30 16.05 -31.88
CA GLU A 177 21.54 15.12 -30.78
C GLU A 177 21.03 15.70 -29.46
N ARG A 178 20.04 15.05 -28.84
CA ARG A 178 19.48 15.47 -27.54
C ARG A 178 19.71 14.38 -26.51
N TYR A 179 20.37 14.77 -25.43
CA TYR A 179 20.46 13.96 -24.22
C TYR A 179 19.10 13.94 -23.54
N ALA A 180 18.66 12.75 -23.12
CA ALA A 180 17.40 12.54 -22.43
C ALA A 180 17.64 11.92 -21.05
N GLN A 181 17.00 12.48 -20.03
CA GLN A 181 16.99 11.96 -18.66
C GLN A 181 15.55 11.76 -18.20
N GLY A 182 15.29 10.68 -17.48
CA GLY A 182 14.02 10.47 -16.80
C GLY A 182 14.19 9.91 -15.40
N TYR A 183 13.50 10.52 -14.45
CA TYR A 183 13.35 10.05 -13.09
C TYR A 183 11.86 9.95 -12.73
N PHE A 184 11.49 8.93 -11.96
CA PHE A 184 10.09 8.63 -11.67
C PHE A 184 9.90 8.48 -10.17
N VAL A 185 9.15 9.41 -9.57
CA VAL A 185 8.71 9.34 -8.19
C VAL A 185 7.44 8.49 -8.16
N TYR A 186 7.52 7.38 -7.45
CA TYR A 186 6.38 6.50 -7.19
C TYR A 186 5.95 6.66 -5.74
N ASP A 187 4.65 6.56 -5.50
CA ASP A 187 4.15 6.24 -4.18
C ASP A 187 4.34 4.73 -3.93
N SER A 188 4.73 4.40 -2.72
CA SER A 188 4.63 3.10 -2.06
C SER A 188 3.27 2.40 -2.22
N LYS A 189 2.16 3.14 -2.24
CA LYS A 189 0.83 2.59 -2.55
C LYS A 189 0.82 2.02 -3.97
N LYS A 190 0.57 0.72 -4.11
CA LYS A 190 0.68 -0.02 -5.38
C LYS A 190 -0.26 0.45 -6.50
N SER A 191 -1.42 1.01 -6.16
CA SER A 191 -2.41 1.47 -7.15
C SER A 191 -3.21 2.65 -6.64
N GLY A 192 -3.69 3.48 -7.58
CA GLY A 192 -4.53 4.62 -7.25
C GLY A 192 -3.81 5.74 -6.49
N SER A 193 -2.48 5.77 -6.54
CA SER A 193 -1.62 6.76 -5.91
C SER A 193 -1.02 7.72 -6.92
N VAL A 194 -0.41 8.80 -6.46
CA VAL A 194 0.24 9.77 -7.36
C VAL A 194 1.57 9.20 -7.86
N THR A 195 1.86 9.43 -9.13
CA THR A 195 3.18 9.23 -9.74
C THR A 195 3.62 10.54 -10.37
N ILE A 196 4.88 10.93 -10.15
CA ILE A 196 5.45 12.16 -10.72
C ILE A 196 6.65 11.79 -11.57
N SER A 197 6.58 12.09 -12.86
CA SER A 197 7.70 11.85 -13.79
C SER A 197 8.44 13.15 -14.04
N HIS A 198 9.75 13.16 -13.86
CA HIS A 198 10.65 14.27 -14.16
C HIS A 198 11.48 13.92 -15.39
N LEU A 199 11.28 14.65 -16.48
CA LEU A 199 12.01 14.46 -17.73
C LEU A 199 12.83 15.70 -18.05
N ARG A 200 14.07 15.50 -18.49
CA ARG A 200 14.94 16.55 -19.03
C ARG A 200 15.41 16.16 -20.43
N PHE A 201 15.41 17.13 -21.34
CA PHE A 201 15.93 16.97 -22.71
C PHE A 201 16.83 18.16 -23.03
N GLY A 202 18.06 17.95 -23.48
CA GLY A 202 18.98 19.07 -23.75
C GLY A 202 20.08 18.73 -24.75
N PRO A 203 20.76 19.74 -25.30
CA PRO A 203 21.83 19.56 -26.29
C PRO A 203 23.17 19.14 -25.67
N SER A 204 23.25 18.99 -24.35
CA SER A 204 24.48 18.67 -23.62
C SER A 204 24.23 17.56 -22.60
N PRO A 205 25.27 16.80 -22.20
CA PRO A 205 25.14 15.75 -21.20
C PRO A 205 24.46 16.25 -19.90
N LEU A 206 23.48 15.48 -19.42
CA LEU A 206 22.66 15.82 -18.26
C LEU A 206 23.19 15.13 -17.00
N ALA A 207 24.10 15.80 -16.29
CA ALA A 207 24.65 15.35 -15.00
C ALA A 207 23.81 15.84 -13.79
N THR A 208 22.49 15.63 -13.86
CA THR A 208 21.50 16.23 -12.94
C THR A 208 20.73 15.16 -12.15
N PRO A 209 21.36 14.42 -11.21
CA PRO A 209 20.70 13.34 -10.48
C PRO A 209 19.82 13.86 -9.31
N TYR A 210 18.99 14.85 -9.59
CA TYR A 210 18.05 15.49 -8.68
C TYR A 210 16.74 15.86 -9.40
N LEU A 211 15.66 16.00 -8.66
CA LEU A 211 14.33 16.34 -9.18
C LEU A 211 14.31 17.72 -9.88
N ILE A 212 13.33 17.95 -10.74
CA ILE A 212 13.05 19.29 -11.26
C ILE A 212 12.44 20.11 -10.12
N GLY A 213 13.03 21.26 -9.81
CA GLY A 213 12.62 22.13 -8.71
C GLY A 213 11.32 22.88 -8.97
N LYS A 214 10.82 23.54 -7.92
CA LYS A 214 9.63 24.41 -7.99
C LYS A 214 9.89 25.54 -8.99
N GLY A 215 8.90 25.86 -9.83
CA GLY A 215 9.00 26.94 -10.83
C GLY A 215 9.94 26.68 -12.02
N GLN A 216 10.44 25.45 -12.24
CA GLN A 216 11.48 25.19 -13.24
C GLN A 216 10.99 24.46 -14.51
N ALA A 217 9.82 23.83 -14.49
CA ALA A 217 9.31 23.01 -15.59
C ALA A 217 8.61 23.86 -16.67
N GLN A 218 9.10 23.76 -17.91
CA GLN A 218 8.48 24.42 -19.07
C GLN A 218 7.18 23.70 -19.51
N PHE A 219 7.02 22.43 -19.12
CA PHE A 219 5.85 21.63 -19.42
C PHE A 219 5.37 20.89 -18.18
N VAL A 220 4.11 21.08 -17.79
CA VAL A 220 3.45 20.33 -16.71
C VAL A 220 2.21 19.65 -17.25
N ALA A 221 2.05 18.36 -17.00
CA ALA A 221 0.84 17.61 -17.35
C ALA A 221 0.19 16.98 -16.12
N CYS A 222 -1.14 17.05 -16.04
CA CYS A 222 -1.96 16.41 -15.01
C CYS A 222 -2.93 15.44 -15.66
N HIS A 223 -2.70 14.15 -15.49
CA HIS A 223 -3.46 13.10 -16.17
C HIS A 223 -4.71 12.67 -15.38
N ASN A 224 -4.95 13.26 -14.20
CA ASN A 224 -6.16 13.06 -13.41
C ASN A 224 -6.68 14.39 -12.87
N PHE A 225 -7.93 14.72 -13.19
CA PHE A 225 -8.57 15.97 -12.78
C PHE A 225 -8.63 16.16 -11.26
N SER A 226 -8.89 15.08 -10.48
CA SER A 226 -9.08 15.19 -9.03
C SER A 226 -7.81 15.59 -8.27
N PHE A 227 -6.63 15.50 -8.90
CA PHE A 227 -5.39 15.97 -8.29
C PHE A 227 -5.37 17.48 -8.05
N LEU A 228 -6.01 18.27 -8.92
CA LEU A 228 -6.05 19.72 -8.74
C LEU A 228 -6.86 20.13 -7.51
N GLU A 229 -7.81 19.31 -7.05
CA GLU A 229 -8.56 19.57 -5.83
C GLU A 229 -7.70 19.45 -4.55
N ARG A 230 -6.55 18.77 -4.61
CA ARG A 230 -5.79 18.33 -3.42
C ARG A 230 -4.28 18.62 -3.45
N PHE A 231 -3.68 18.68 -4.63
CA PHE A 231 -2.24 18.85 -4.81
C PHE A 231 -1.91 20.14 -5.53
N ASP A 232 -0.82 20.77 -5.12
CA ASP A 232 -0.24 21.89 -5.85
C ASP A 232 0.55 21.37 -7.06
N VAL A 233 -0.19 20.92 -8.09
CA VAL A 233 0.39 20.36 -9.32
C VAL A 233 1.27 21.38 -10.05
N LEU A 234 0.84 22.65 -10.03
CA LEU A 234 1.51 23.76 -10.71
C LEU A 234 2.72 24.32 -9.95
N GLN A 235 3.08 23.76 -8.79
CA GLN A 235 4.29 24.18 -8.06
C GLN A 235 5.57 24.08 -8.90
N TYR A 236 5.60 23.18 -9.89
CA TYR A 236 6.74 22.99 -10.77
C TYR A 236 6.72 23.91 -12.00
N ALA A 237 5.60 24.54 -12.33
CA ALA A 237 5.44 25.26 -13.59
C ALA A 237 6.29 26.55 -13.61
N ALA A 238 7.11 26.69 -14.65
CA ALA A 238 7.84 27.92 -14.95
C ALA A 238 6.91 28.96 -15.60
N PRO A 239 7.21 30.28 -15.48
CA PRO A 239 6.52 31.31 -16.22
C PRO A 239 6.54 31.06 -17.74
N ASN A 240 5.44 31.38 -18.43
CA ASN A 240 5.21 31.13 -19.85
C ASN A 240 5.27 29.65 -20.26
N GLY A 241 5.15 28.73 -19.31
CA GLY A 241 5.12 27.29 -19.55
C GLY A 241 3.81 26.79 -20.15
N VAL A 242 3.76 25.49 -20.45
CA VAL A 242 2.57 24.80 -20.94
C VAL A 242 1.97 23.93 -19.84
N PHE A 243 0.65 24.02 -19.64
CA PHE A 243 -0.11 23.16 -18.75
C PHE A 243 -1.09 22.30 -19.54
N LEU A 244 -0.99 20.97 -19.42
CA LEU A 244 -1.91 20.01 -20.03
C LEU A 244 -2.75 19.30 -18.96
N LEU A 245 -4.07 19.31 -19.10
CA LEU A 245 -5.00 18.65 -18.17
C LEU A 245 -5.87 17.61 -18.88
N ASN A 246 -5.89 16.38 -18.33
CA ASN A 246 -6.94 15.41 -18.63
C ASN A 246 -8.17 15.74 -17.78
N SER A 247 -9.28 16.10 -18.41
CA SER A 247 -10.49 16.62 -17.78
C SER A 247 -11.74 16.02 -18.43
N PRO A 248 -12.78 15.68 -17.65
CA PRO A 248 -14.10 15.34 -18.22
C PRO A 248 -14.85 16.58 -18.73
N TYR A 249 -14.33 17.78 -18.51
CA TYR A 249 -14.91 19.05 -18.92
C TYR A 249 -14.16 19.61 -20.13
N GLY A 250 -14.91 20.12 -21.11
CA GLY A 250 -14.37 20.78 -22.31
C GLY A 250 -13.81 22.19 -22.04
N PRO A 251 -13.26 22.86 -23.07
CA PRO A 251 -12.57 24.14 -22.92
C PRO A 251 -13.46 25.26 -22.36
N ASP A 252 -14.75 25.27 -22.68
CA ASP A 252 -15.69 26.30 -22.22
C ASP A 252 -16.14 26.12 -20.76
N GLN A 253 -15.95 24.93 -20.19
CA GLN A 253 -16.47 24.56 -18.86
C GLN A 253 -15.37 24.37 -17.83
N VAL A 254 -14.18 23.93 -18.26
CA VAL A 254 -13.11 23.49 -17.36
C VAL A 254 -12.67 24.61 -16.40
N TRP A 255 -12.63 25.86 -16.86
CA TRP A 255 -12.18 26.99 -16.05
C TRP A 255 -12.95 27.09 -14.72
N HIS A 256 -14.28 27.01 -14.77
CA HIS A 256 -15.16 27.13 -13.60
C HIS A 256 -15.12 25.91 -12.66
N GLN A 257 -14.49 24.82 -13.08
CA GLN A 257 -14.31 23.61 -12.27
C GLN A 257 -12.95 23.59 -11.55
N LEU A 258 -12.03 24.50 -11.91
CA LEU A 258 -10.71 24.57 -11.28
C LEU A 258 -10.77 25.27 -9.92
N PRO A 259 -9.91 24.89 -8.96
CA PRO A 259 -9.78 25.66 -7.74
C PRO A 259 -9.24 27.07 -7.99
N THR A 260 -9.67 28.06 -7.19
CA THR A 260 -9.26 29.46 -7.35
C THR A 260 -7.74 29.64 -7.34
N VAL A 261 -7.03 28.87 -6.49
CA VAL A 261 -5.56 28.90 -6.41
C VAL A 261 -4.91 28.45 -7.72
N VAL A 262 -5.50 27.45 -8.39
CA VAL A 262 -5.02 26.95 -9.69
C VAL A 262 -5.29 27.97 -10.79
N GLN A 263 -6.49 28.57 -10.83
CA GLN A 263 -6.84 29.65 -11.77
C GLN A 263 -5.84 30.81 -11.68
N ARG A 264 -5.57 31.29 -10.46
CA ARG A 264 -4.59 32.36 -10.21
C ARG A 264 -3.20 31.98 -10.71
N LYS A 265 -2.70 30.79 -10.38
CA LYS A 265 -1.38 30.33 -10.85
C LYS A 265 -1.26 30.25 -12.36
N ILE A 266 -2.30 29.76 -13.04
CA ILE A 266 -2.32 29.71 -14.52
C ILE A 266 -2.15 31.12 -15.09
N ARG A 267 -2.83 32.12 -14.50
CA ARG A 267 -2.77 33.52 -14.92
C ARG A 267 -1.45 34.19 -14.56
N ASP A 268 -1.03 34.09 -13.30
CA ASP A 268 0.16 34.76 -12.76
C ASP A 268 1.44 34.29 -13.45
N LEU A 269 1.49 33.01 -13.82
CA LEU A 269 2.60 32.42 -14.58
C LEU A 269 2.42 32.55 -16.10
N ASN A 270 1.32 33.14 -16.58
CA ASN A 270 1.00 33.25 -18.01
C ASN A 270 1.12 31.90 -18.76
N LEU A 271 0.52 30.85 -18.21
CA LEU A 271 0.64 29.49 -18.77
C LEU A 271 -0.24 29.34 -20.02
N ARG A 272 0.25 28.61 -21.03
CA ARG A 272 -0.63 28.12 -22.10
C ARG A 272 -1.37 26.87 -21.62
N PHE A 273 -2.68 26.99 -21.46
CA PHE A 273 -3.49 25.93 -20.86
C PHE A 273 -4.21 25.09 -21.92
N TYR A 274 -4.00 23.78 -21.90
CA TYR A 274 -4.63 22.81 -22.79
C TYR A 274 -5.45 21.77 -22.00
N VAL A 275 -6.57 21.35 -22.59
CA VAL A 275 -7.48 20.36 -22.00
C VAL A 275 -7.87 19.27 -23.02
N ILE A 276 -8.10 18.06 -22.51
CA ILE A 276 -8.62 16.92 -23.28
C ILE A 276 -9.39 15.95 -22.36
N ASP A 277 -10.49 15.37 -22.83
CA ASP A 277 -11.10 14.19 -22.20
C ASP A 277 -10.48 12.92 -22.79
N ALA A 278 -9.36 12.49 -22.20
CA ALA A 278 -8.64 11.32 -22.69
C ALA A 278 -9.42 10.02 -22.46
N THR A 279 -10.34 9.99 -21.48
CA THR A 279 -11.16 8.82 -21.18
C THR A 279 -12.22 8.63 -22.25
N ALA A 280 -12.91 9.70 -22.65
CA ALA A 280 -13.86 9.67 -23.75
C ALA A 280 -13.18 9.23 -25.05
N VAL A 281 -12.01 9.81 -25.38
CA VAL A 281 -11.22 9.41 -26.55
C VAL A 281 -10.88 7.92 -26.49
N ALA A 282 -10.33 7.43 -25.37
CA ALA A 282 -9.95 6.03 -25.21
C ALA A 282 -11.14 5.07 -25.33
N ASN A 283 -12.32 5.47 -24.84
CA ASN A 283 -13.53 4.65 -24.93
C ASN A 283 -14.07 4.57 -26.36
N GLU A 284 -14.10 5.68 -27.09
CA GLU A 284 -14.56 5.71 -28.49
C GLU A 284 -13.71 4.82 -29.40
N VAL A 285 -12.39 4.80 -29.18
CA VAL A 285 -11.49 3.94 -29.96
C VAL A 285 -11.40 2.52 -29.42
N GLY A 286 -12.14 2.16 -28.36
CA GLY A 286 -12.15 0.80 -27.79
C GLY A 286 -10.92 0.42 -26.96
N MET A 287 -10.16 1.38 -26.44
CA MET A 287 -8.97 1.18 -25.61
C MET A 287 -9.27 0.97 -24.11
N ARG A 288 -10.55 0.71 -23.75
CA ARG A 288 -11.01 0.37 -22.38
C ARG A 288 -10.49 1.35 -21.32
N GLY A 289 -10.58 2.65 -21.58
CA GLY A 289 -10.16 3.70 -20.65
C GLY A 289 -8.65 3.89 -20.47
N ARG A 290 -7.79 3.27 -21.30
CA ARG A 290 -6.33 3.51 -21.25
C ARG A 290 -5.97 4.85 -21.93
N ILE A 291 -5.62 5.84 -21.12
CA ILE A 291 -5.33 7.22 -21.57
C ILE A 291 -3.88 7.44 -22.03
N ASN A 292 -2.98 6.49 -21.79
CA ASN A 292 -1.53 6.66 -21.97
C ASN A 292 -1.12 7.08 -23.39
N THR A 293 -1.69 6.46 -24.43
CA THR A 293 -1.39 6.85 -25.83
C THR A 293 -1.90 8.26 -26.13
N VAL A 294 -3.09 8.62 -25.65
CA VAL A 294 -3.70 9.94 -25.83
C VAL A 294 -2.83 11.02 -25.18
N MET A 295 -2.50 10.87 -23.90
CA MET A 295 -1.68 11.86 -23.19
C MET A 295 -0.25 11.99 -23.75
N GLN A 296 0.32 10.87 -24.22
CA GLN A 296 1.62 10.88 -24.90
C GLN A 296 1.56 11.69 -26.21
N THR A 297 0.50 11.50 -27.01
CA THR A 297 0.30 12.28 -28.24
C THR A 297 0.15 13.77 -27.94
N CYS A 298 -0.60 14.15 -26.91
CA CYS A 298 -0.68 15.54 -26.48
C CYS A 298 0.71 16.10 -26.14
N PHE A 299 1.51 15.42 -25.31
CA PHE A 299 2.86 15.87 -24.96
C PHE A 299 3.71 16.21 -26.19
N PHE A 300 3.78 15.31 -27.16
CA PHE A 300 4.55 15.53 -28.39
C PHE A 300 3.98 16.66 -29.26
N ALA A 301 2.67 16.84 -29.29
CA ALA A 301 2.02 17.87 -30.11
C ALA A 301 2.24 19.30 -29.58
N ILE A 302 2.34 19.49 -28.26
CA ILE A 302 2.33 20.83 -27.64
C ILE A 302 3.56 21.16 -26.76
N SER A 303 4.47 20.21 -26.50
CA SER A 303 5.66 20.47 -25.67
C SER A 303 6.76 21.29 -26.34
N GLY A 304 6.81 21.32 -27.68
CA GLY A 304 7.89 21.96 -28.43
C GLY A 304 9.25 21.25 -28.34
N VAL A 305 9.30 20.03 -27.79
CA VAL A 305 10.54 19.23 -27.72
C VAL A 305 10.99 18.78 -29.11
N LEU A 306 10.06 18.37 -29.96
CA LEU A 306 10.31 18.06 -31.37
C LEU A 306 9.35 18.88 -32.25
N PRO A 307 9.69 19.14 -33.52
CA PRO A 307 8.73 19.63 -34.49
C PRO A 307 7.50 18.72 -34.56
N ARG A 308 6.31 19.32 -34.69
CA ARG A 308 5.03 18.59 -34.56
C ARG A 308 4.89 17.43 -35.55
N GLU A 309 5.32 17.61 -36.80
CA GLU A 309 5.22 16.58 -37.83
C GLU A 309 6.13 15.37 -37.54
N ASP A 310 7.38 15.64 -37.18
CA ASP A 310 8.35 14.62 -36.79
C ASP A 310 7.88 13.84 -35.56
N ALA A 311 7.31 14.55 -34.60
CA ALA A 311 6.79 13.95 -33.37
C ALA A 311 5.64 12.97 -33.64
N ILE A 312 4.69 13.34 -34.52
CA ILE A 312 3.56 12.48 -34.91
C ILE A 312 4.08 11.24 -35.69
N ALA A 313 5.03 11.44 -36.60
CA ALA A 313 5.64 10.35 -37.35
C ALA A 313 6.35 9.35 -36.43
N ALA A 314 7.16 9.85 -35.49
CA ALA A 314 7.89 9.03 -34.53
C ALA A 314 6.97 8.22 -33.61
N ILE A 315 5.85 8.80 -33.15
CA ILE A 315 4.82 8.08 -32.38
C ILE A 315 4.23 6.93 -33.21
N LYS A 316 3.78 7.21 -34.44
CA LYS A 316 3.15 6.19 -35.29
C LYS A 316 4.12 5.05 -35.61
N GLN A 317 5.41 5.36 -35.79
CA GLN A 317 6.47 4.36 -35.96
C GLN A 317 6.71 3.53 -34.69
N SER A 318 6.77 4.17 -33.52
CA SER A 318 6.92 3.49 -32.21
C SER A 318 5.73 2.56 -31.92
N ILE A 319 4.51 2.98 -32.24
CA ILE A 319 3.30 2.15 -32.15
C ILE A 319 3.43 0.90 -33.03
N LYS A 320 3.89 1.05 -34.29
CA LYS A 320 4.09 -0.08 -35.20
C LYS A 320 5.16 -1.06 -34.67
N LYS A 321 6.28 -0.54 -34.15
CA LYS A 321 7.35 -1.37 -33.54
C LYS A 321 6.86 -2.12 -32.30
N THR A 322 6.09 -1.45 -31.44
CA THR A 322 5.64 -2.00 -30.15
C THR A 322 4.47 -2.98 -30.32
N TYR A 323 3.49 -2.64 -31.15
CA TYR A 323 2.23 -3.37 -31.27
C TYR A 323 2.10 -4.19 -32.56
N GLY A 324 3.07 -4.13 -33.49
CA GLY A 324 3.01 -4.89 -34.74
C GLY A 324 2.86 -6.41 -34.53
N ARG A 325 3.47 -6.96 -33.47
CA ARG A 325 3.33 -8.38 -33.10
C ARG A 325 1.94 -8.75 -32.56
N ARG A 326 1.09 -7.77 -32.21
CA ARG A 326 -0.28 -7.98 -31.71
C ARG A 326 -1.35 -7.87 -32.81
N GLY A 327 -0.93 -7.72 -34.06
CA GLY A 327 -1.82 -7.66 -35.23
C GLY A 327 -2.13 -6.23 -35.70
N GLU A 328 -2.45 -6.10 -36.99
CA GLU A 328 -2.65 -4.81 -37.67
C GLU A 328 -3.86 -4.04 -37.13
N ALA A 329 -4.91 -4.73 -36.67
CA ALA A 329 -6.08 -4.11 -36.06
C ALA A 329 -5.73 -3.28 -34.82
N VAL A 330 -4.84 -3.79 -33.94
CA VAL A 330 -4.38 -3.09 -32.74
C VAL A 330 -3.53 -1.87 -33.11
N VAL A 331 -2.67 -1.99 -34.13
CA VAL A 331 -1.87 -0.88 -34.64
C VAL A 331 -2.76 0.24 -35.19
N LYS A 332 -3.72 -0.11 -36.06
CA LYS A 332 -4.67 0.85 -36.66
C LYS A 332 -5.50 1.54 -35.59
N GLN A 333 -5.97 0.79 -34.59
CA GLN A 333 -6.71 1.33 -33.45
C GLN A 333 -5.89 2.39 -32.69
N ASN A 334 -4.61 2.12 -32.43
CA ASN A 334 -3.73 3.11 -31.79
C ASN A 334 -3.44 4.31 -32.70
N TRP A 335 -3.31 4.13 -34.02
CA TRP A 335 -3.17 5.26 -34.94
C TRP A 335 -4.43 6.15 -34.97
N THR A 336 -5.62 5.55 -35.01
CA THR A 336 -6.87 6.32 -34.89
C THR A 336 -6.96 7.06 -33.57
N ALA A 337 -6.44 6.49 -32.47
CA ALA A 337 -6.35 7.18 -31.19
C ALA A 337 -5.46 8.43 -31.27
N VAL A 338 -4.30 8.36 -31.95
CA VAL A 338 -3.42 9.50 -32.19
C VAL A 338 -4.16 10.61 -32.94
N ASP A 339 -4.83 10.26 -34.05
CA ASP A 339 -5.52 11.25 -34.89
C ASP A 339 -6.67 11.92 -34.12
N ARG A 340 -7.52 11.13 -33.45
CA ARG A 340 -8.64 11.64 -32.61
C ARG A 340 -8.19 12.48 -31.43
N THR A 341 -6.99 12.21 -30.90
CA THR A 341 -6.40 13.02 -29.83
C THR A 341 -6.14 14.44 -30.32
N LEU A 342 -5.59 14.59 -31.52
CA LEU A 342 -5.27 15.90 -32.09
C LEU A 342 -6.54 16.71 -32.39
N ASP A 343 -7.63 16.04 -32.81
CA ASP A 343 -8.94 16.67 -33.06
C ASP A 343 -9.61 17.19 -31.78
N ARG A 344 -9.23 16.65 -30.60
CA ARG A 344 -9.89 16.89 -29.30
C ARG A 344 -8.98 17.53 -28.25
N LEU A 345 -7.80 18.00 -28.66
CA LEU A 345 -6.90 18.76 -27.83
C LEU A 345 -7.22 20.25 -28.02
N TYR A 346 -7.73 20.89 -26.97
CA TYR A 346 -8.17 22.28 -27.03
C TYR A 346 -7.28 23.17 -26.18
N GLU A 347 -6.90 24.32 -26.72
CA GLU A 347 -6.34 25.42 -25.92
C GLU A 347 -7.48 26.18 -25.25
N VAL A 348 -7.33 26.47 -23.96
CA VAL A 348 -8.33 27.16 -23.14
C VAL A 348 -7.97 28.64 -23.08
N PRO A 349 -8.81 29.55 -23.61
CA PRO A 349 -8.62 30.98 -23.41
C PRO A 349 -8.69 31.32 -21.92
N ILE A 350 -7.68 32.04 -21.40
CA ILE A 350 -7.62 32.40 -19.98
C ILE A 350 -8.54 33.61 -19.72
N PRO A 351 -9.60 33.47 -18.89
CA PRO A 351 -10.49 34.57 -18.56
C PRO A 351 -9.82 35.64 -17.67
N PRO A 352 -10.32 36.90 -17.71
CA PRO A 352 -9.85 37.97 -16.84
C PRO A 352 -10.11 37.66 -15.35
N PRO A 353 -9.38 38.29 -14.41
CA PRO A 353 -9.58 38.08 -12.96
C PRO A 353 -11.01 38.31 -12.45
N SER A 354 -11.81 39.12 -13.15
CA SER A 354 -13.22 39.37 -12.83
C SER A 354 -14.10 38.12 -12.95
N GLU A 355 -13.63 37.07 -13.62
CA GLU A 355 -14.33 35.81 -13.83
C GLU A 355 -13.78 34.67 -12.93
N ASP A 356 -12.97 35.00 -11.92
CA ASP A 356 -12.52 34.04 -10.92
C ASP A 356 -13.69 33.60 -10.02
N ASN A 357 -14.24 32.43 -10.31
CA ASN A 357 -15.29 31.77 -9.54
C ASN A 357 -14.92 30.32 -9.18
N GLY A 358 -13.61 30.03 -9.15
CA GLY A 358 -13.10 28.69 -8.88
C GLY A 358 -13.50 28.14 -7.51
N LEU A 359 -13.40 26.82 -7.39
CA LEU A 359 -13.72 26.10 -6.15
C LEU A 359 -12.62 26.32 -5.07
N PRO A 360 -12.93 26.16 -3.78
CA PRO A 360 -11.88 26.08 -2.77
C PRO A 360 -11.05 24.81 -2.96
N MET A 361 -9.73 24.92 -2.79
CA MET A 361 -8.85 23.76 -2.73
C MET A 361 -9.12 23.00 -1.42
N ARG A 362 -9.18 21.67 -1.49
CA ARG A 362 -9.47 20.85 -0.32
C ARG A 362 -8.26 20.78 0.60
N PRO A 363 -8.43 20.89 1.92
CA PRO A 363 -7.34 20.62 2.85
C PRO A 363 -6.89 19.15 2.73
N PRO A 364 -5.62 18.82 3.02
CA PRO A 364 -5.12 17.45 2.90
C PRO A 364 -5.86 16.44 3.78
N VAL A 365 -6.35 16.92 4.94
CA VAL A 365 -7.19 16.21 5.90
C VAL A 365 -8.23 17.18 6.49
N PRO A 366 -9.37 16.71 7.02
CA PRO A 366 -10.38 17.56 7.65
C PRO A 366 -9.85 18.34 8.87
N GLU A 367 -10.42 19.53 9.15
CA GLU A 367 -10.01 20.38 10.29
C GLU A 367 -10.22 19.72 11.67
N HIS A 368 -11.20 18.84 11.79
CA HIS A 368 -11.49 18.09 13.02
C HIS A 368 -10.63 16.82 13.18
N ALA A 369 -9.73 16.52 12.24
CA ALA A 369 -8.76 15.43 12.40
C ALA A 369 -7.82 15.72 13.59
N PRO A 370 -7.26 14.71 14.27
CA PRO A 370 -6.34 14.90 15.39
C PRO A 370 -5.13 15.77 15.02
N GLN A 371 -4.55 16.47 16.01
CA GLN A 371 -3.44 17.40 15.77
C GLN A 371 -2.29 16.77 14.98
N PHE A 372 -1.80 15.60 15.40
CA PHE A 372 -0.74 14.89 14.69
C PHE A 372 -1.11 14.55 13.24
N VAL A 373 -2.38 14.21 12.98
CA VAL A 373 -2.88 13.95 11.62
C VAL A 373 -2.85 15.22 10.78
N ARG A 374 -3.21 16.37 11.34
CA ARG A 374 -3.22 17.65 10.59
C ARG A 374 -1.82 18.21 10.36
N GLU A 375 -0.99 18.21 11.39
CA GLU A 375 0.27 18.94 11.42
C GLU A 375 1.45 18.11 10.90
N VAL A 376 1.38 16.77 10.98
CA VAL A 376 2.44 15.88 10.50
C VAL A 376 1.96 15.10 9.27
N LEU A 377 0.88 14.34 9.39
CA LEU A 377 0.43 13.49 8.29
C LEU A 377 -0.18 14.29 7.13
N GLY A 378 -0.85 15.41 7.42
CA GLY A 378 -1.45 16.30 6.43
C GLY A 378 -0.43 16.83 5.41
N PRO A 379 0.68 17.45 5.84
CA PRO A 379 1.79 17.82 4.95
C PRO A 379 2.34 16.64 4.15
N MET A 380 2.54 15.47 4.77
CA MET A 380 3.01 14.27 4.04
C MET A 380 2.02 13.83 2.95
N ILE A 381 0.72 13.77 3.27
CA ILE A 381 -0.36 13.46 2.31
C ILE A 381 -0.37 14.47 1.15
N ALA A 382 -0.07 15.74 1.42
CA ALA A 382 -0.01 16.80 0.42
C ALA A 382 1.28 16.79 -0.42
N GLY A 383 2.20 15.84 -0.21
CA GLY A 383 3.51 15.80 -0.87
C GLY A 383 4.52 16.81 -0.32
N ARG A 384 4.31 17.31 0.89
CA ARG A 384 5.16 18.30 1.60
C ARG A 384 5.86 17.71 2.82
N GLY A 385 6.06 16.40 2.85
CA GLY A 385 6.73 15.71 3.96
C GLY A 385 8.17 16.17 4.19
N ASP A 386 8.86 16.64 3.14
CA ASP A 386 10.22 17.19 3.23
C ASP A 386 10.32 18.50 4.03
N GLU A 387 9.20 19.21 4.22
CA GLU A 387 9.11 20.47 4.99
C GLU A 387 9.05 20.20 6.50
N LEU A 388 8.77 18.96 6.92
CA LEU A 388 8.64 18.60 8.32
C LEU A 388 10.00 18.63 9.05
N PRO A 389 10.08 19.23 10.23
CA PRO A 389 11.28 19.22 11.05
C PRO A 389 11.50 17.86 11.72
N VAL A 390 12.72 17.63 12.24
CA VAL A 390 13.05 16.42 13.00
C VAL A 390 12.16 16.27 14.23
N SER A 391 11.83 17.37 14.92
CA SER A 391 10.95 17.36 16.10
C SER A 391 9.53 16.84 15.84
N ALA A 392 9.06 16.86 14.59
CA ALA A 392 7.72 16.40 14.22
C ALA A 392 7.61 14.87 14.13
N ILE A 393 8.74 14.16 14.05
CA ILE A 393 8.78 12.71 13.84
C ILE A 393 9.02 11.99 15.18
N PRO A 394 8.19 10.98 15.54
CA PRO A 394 8.39 10.17 16.75
C PRO A 394 9.76 9.48 16.76
N ILE A 395 10.45 9.52 17.92
CA ILE A 395 11.84 9.06 18.06
C ILE A 395 12.04 7.56 17.81
N ASP A 396 10.99 6.77 18.02
CA ASP A 396 10.97 5.30 17.86
C ASP A 396 10.28 4.87 16.56
N GLY A 397 9.80 5.82 15.75
CA GLY A 397 9.06 5.54 14.53
C GLY A 397 7.66 4.97 14.75
N SER A 398 7.08 5.07 15.96
CA SER A 398 5.70 4.67 16.23
C SER A 398 4.71 5.72 15.71
N PHE A 399 3.71 5.30 14.93
CA PHE A 399 2.69 6.19 14.36
C PHE A 399 1.30 5.84 14.89
N PRO A 400 0.38 6.81 14.99
CA PRO A 400 -0.98 6.55 15.42
C PRO A 400 -1.72 5.63 14.43
N THR A 401 -2.61 4.83 14.99
CA THR A 401 -3.53 3.97 14.23
C THR A 401 -4.76 4.76 13.76
N GLY A 402 -5.50 4.22 12.80
CA GLY A 402 -6.80 4.74 12.34
C GLY A 402 -6.67 6.02 11.54
N THR A 403 -5.62 6.15 10.73
CA THR A 403 -5.28 7.41 10.06
C THR A 403 -5.76 7.47 8.60
N THR A 404 -6.00 6.34 7.94
CA THR A 404 -6.54 6.32 6.56
C THR A 404 -7.93 6.94 6.44
N LYS A 405 -8.77 6.89 7.48
CA LYS A 405 -10.12 7.47 7.48
C LYS A 405 -10.15 8.98 7.21
N TRP A 406 -9.03 9.67 7.46
CA TRP A 406 -8.86 11.11 7.24
C TRP A 406 -8.38 11.45 5.82
N GLU A 407 -7.91 10.48 5.04
CA GLU A 407 -7.27 10.74 3.75
C GLU A 407 -8.27 11.11 2.65
N LYS A 408 -9.45 10.48 2.64
CA LYS A 408 -10.55 10.72 1.67
C LYS A 408 -10.05 10.88 0.24
N ARG A 409 -9.43 9.80 -0.26
CA ARG A 409 -8.58 9.82 -1.47
C ARG A 409 -9.27 10.33 -2.73
N ASN A 410 -10.56 10.03 -2.85
CA ASN A 410 -11.44 10.38 -3.95
C ASN A 410 -10.86 10.02 -5.33
N ILE A 411 -10.60 8.72 -5.54
CA ILE A 411 -9.97 8.20 -6.76
C ILE A 411 -10.92 7.40 -7.67
N ALA A 412 -12.11 7.05 -7.20
CA ALA A 412 -13.07 6.29 -8.00
C ALA A 412 -13.79 7.17 -9.03
N ILE A 413 -13.89 6.69 -10.27
CA ILE A 413 -14.73 7.32 -11.30
C ILE A 413 -16.21 6.95 -11.08
N GLU A 414 -16.46 5.70 -10.68
CA GLU A 414 -17.78 5.16 -10.38
C GLU A 414 -17.78 4.51 -8.99
N ILE A 415 -18.90 4.64 -8.28
CA ILE A 415 -19.11 4.00 -6.97
C ILE A 415 -20.39 3.15 -6.95
N PRO A 416 -20.45 2.10 -6.12
CA PRO A 416 -21.68 1.33 -5.97
C PRO A 416 -22.78 2.13 -5.28
N VAL A 417 -24.00 2.09 -5.82
CA VAL A 417 -25.23 2.70 -5.25
C VAL A 417 -26.22 1.59 -4.91
N TRP A 418 -26.76 1.62 -3.70
CA TRP A 418 -27.68 0.61 -3.16
C TRP A 418 -29.12 0.79 -3.64
N ASP A 419 -29.82 -0.33 -3.86
CA ASP A 419 -31.26 -0.37 -4.07
C ASP A 419 -31.92 -1.21 -2.96
N PRO A 420 -32.59 -0.55 -1.98
CA PRO A 420 -33.20 -1.23 -0.85
C PRO A 420 -34.35 -2.17 -1.24
N ASN A 421 -35.04 -1.91 -2.36
CA ASN A 421 -36.28 -2.61 -2.70
C ASN A 421 -36.06 -4.07 -3.10
N ILE A 422 -34.93 -4.35 -3.73
CA ILE A 422 -34.57 -5.69 -4.21
C ILE A 422 -33.45 -6.34 -3.38
N CYS A 423 -32.88 -5.62 -2.41
CA CYS A 423 -31.84 -6.13 -1.55
C CYS A 423 -32.35 -7.23 -0.61
N ILE A 424 -31.58 -8.32 -0.53
CA ILE A 424 -31.88 -9.45 0.38
C ILE A 424 -31.11 -9.39 1.70
N GLN A 425 -30.32 -8.33 1.94
CA GLN A 425 -29.56 -8.09 3.18
C GLN A 425 -28.64 -9.26 3.56
N CYS A 426 -27.90 -9.80 2.59
CA CYS A 426 -26.98 -10.92 2.79
C CYS A 426 -25.56 -10.52 3.21
N ASN A 427 -25.24 -9.22 3.15
CA ASN A 427 -23.92 -8.64 3.45
C ASN A 427 -22.71 -9.21 2.68
N LYS A 428 -22.90 -9.99 1.61
CA LYS A 428 -21.79 -10.49 0.78
C LYS A 428 -20.97 -9.35 0.14
N CYS A 429 -21.62 -8.25 -0.25
CA CYS A 429 -20.93 -7.06 -0.75
C CYS A 429 -20.03 -6.39 0.29
N VAL A 430 -20.41 -6.42 1.57
CA VAL A 430 -19.59 -5.94 2.71
C VAL A 430 -18.41 -6.88 2.94
N PHE A 431 -18.65 -8.21 2.87
CA PHE A 431 -17.62 -9.23 3.04
C PHE A 431 -16.48 -9.06 2.04
N VAL A 432 -16.80 -8.98 0.75
CA VAL A 432 -15.78 -8.98 -0.32
C VAL A 432 -15.12 -7.61 -0.53
N CYS A 433 -15.61 -6.55 0.11
CA CYS A 433 -15.10 -5.20 -0.11
C CYS A 433 -13.64 -5.12 0.40
N PRO A 434 -12.65 -4.89 -0.49
CA PRO A 434 -11.23 -4.93 -0.09
C PRO A 434 -10.79 -3.69 0.69
N HIS A 435 -11.62 -2.65 0.79
CA HIS A 435 -11.28 -1.39 1.44
C HIS A 435 -12.24 -1.01 2.57
N ALA A 436 -13.18 -1.88 2.93
CA ALA A 436 -14.24 -1.61 3.92
C ALA A 436 -15.07 -0.33 3.61
N THR A 437 -15.23 -0.02 2.32
CA THR A 437 -15.98 1.15 1.82
C THR A 437 -17.46 0.86 1.61
N ILE A 438 -17.89 -0.39 1.78
CA ILE A 438 -19.29 -0.79 1.78
C ILE A 438 -19.55 -1.36 3.16
N ARG A 439 -20.47 -0.77 3.93
CA ARG A 439 -20.81 -1.21 5.29
C ARG A 439 -22.31 -1.33 5.46
N ALA A 440 -22.70 -2.17 6.42
CA ALA A 440 -24.09 -2.34 6.81
C ALA A 440 -24.24 -2.12 8.32
N LYS A 441 -25.34 -1.50 8.73
CA LYS A 441 -25.77 -1.40 10.13
C LYS A 441 -27.21 -1.86 10.26
N VAL A 442 -27.52 -2.45 11.42
CA VAL A 442 -28.87 -2.75 11.89
C VAL A 442 -29.07 -1.95 13.17
N TYR A 443 -30.15 -1.18 13.24
CA TYR A 443 -30.33 -0.19 14.31
C TYR A 443 -31.81 0.13 14.55
N PRO A 444 -32.18 0.66 15.73
CA PRO A 444 -33.56 1.05 16.03
C PRO A 444 -34.09 2.16 15.10
N GLU A 445 -35.39 2.18 14.83
CA GLU A 445 -35.98 3.13 13.88
C GLU A 445 -35.84 4.60 14.32
N GLU A 446 -35.87 4.84 15.64
CA GLU A 446 -35.64 6.16 16.24
C GLU A 446 -34.27 6.77 15.91
N ALA A 447 -33.26 5.95 15.61
CA ALA A 447 -31.94 6.46 15.21
C ALA A 447 -31.95 7.07 13.80
N LEU A 448 -33.05 6.96 13.04
CA LEU A 448 -33.25 7.72 11.79
C LEU A 448 -33.64 9.19 12.03
N ALA A 449 -33.86 9.61 13.28
CA ALA A 449 -34.11 11.01 13.58
C ALA A 449 -32.96 11.90 13.08
N GLY A 450 -33.27 12.91 12.26
CA GLY A 450 -32.27 13.80 11.68
C GLY A 450 -31.52 13.23 10.47
N ALA A 451 -31.96 12.10 9.89
CA ALA A 451 -31.38 11.60 8.65
C ALA A 451 -31.48 12.64 7.51
N PRO A 452 -30.41 12.83 6.71
CA PRO A 452 -30.47 13.70 5.54
C PRO A 452 -31.60 13.31 4.58
N GLU A 453 -32.15 14.30 3.87
CA GLU A 453 -33.20 14.06 2.88
C GLU A 453 -32.76 13.00 1.85
N GLY A 454 -33.58 11.96 1.66
CA GLY A 454 -33.30 10.87 0.73
C GLY A 454 -32.36 9.78 1.26
N PHE A 455 -31.94 9.83 2.52
CA PHE A 455 -31.16 8.76 3.15
C PHE A 455 -31.94 7.44 3.11
N GLN A 456 -31.33 6.41 2.53
CA GLN A 456 -32.00 5.13 2.30
C GLN A 456 -31.92 4.22 3.52
N SER A 457 -33.04 3.60 3.87
CA SER A 457 -33.11 2.49 4.84
C SER A 457 -34.19 1.49 4.44
N ALA A 458 -34.09 0.27 4.93
CA ALA A 458 -35.08 -0.79 4.74
C ALA A 458 -35.41 -1.48 6.09
N PRO A 459 -36.58 -2.10 6.26
CA PRO A 459 -36.83 -2.96 7.42
C PRO A 459 -35.77 -4.07 7.52
N ALA A 460 -35.19 -4.27 8.71
CA ALA A 460 -34.18 -5.30 8.93
C ALA A 460 -34.81 -6.69 8.80
N ARG A 461 -34.15 -7.57 8.03
CA ARG A 461 -34.54 -8.97 7.83
C ARG A 461 -33.65 -9.90 8.64
N PHE A 462 -33.47 -9.60 9.93
CA PHE A 462 -32.68 -10.35 10.89
C PHE A 462 -33.63 -10.83 12.00
N LYS A 463 -33.62 -12.11 12.33
CA LYS A 463 -34.58 -12.67 13.30
C LYS A 463 -34.30 -12.17 14.72
N GLU A 464 -33.04 -11.88 14.96
CA GLU A 464 -32.43 -11.45 16.20
C GLU A 464 -32.70 -9.96 16.49
N PHE A 465 -33.08 -9.20 15.45
CA PHE A 465 -33.30 -7.74 15.52
C PHE A 465 -34.68 -7.36 14.97
N PRO A 466 -35.78 -7.84 15.58
CA PRO A 466 -37.14 -7.54 15.10
C PRO A 466 -37.45 -6.05 15.21
N GLY A 467 -38.17 -5.50 14.23
CA GLY A 467 -38.59 -4.09 14.23
C GLY A 467 -37.48 -3.08 13.92
N GLN A 468 -36.23 -3.52 13.76
CA GLN A 468 -35.11 -2.62 13.46
C GLN A 468 -35.04 -2.25 11.97
N ARG A 469 -34.25 -1.21 11.67
CA ARG A 469 -33.91 -0.74 10.33
C ARG A 469 -32.54 -1.26 9.91
N TYR A 470 -32.35 -1.38 8.61
CA TYR A 470 -31.10 -1.77 7.97
C TYR A 470 -30.72 -0.73 6.92
N THR A 471 -29.45 -0.34 6.91
CA THR A 471 -28.87 0.45 5.82
C THR A 471 -27.57 -0.17 5.35
N LEU A 472 -27.41 -0.23 4.02
CA LEU A 472 -26.14 -0.51 3.35
C LEU A 472 -25.63 0.81 2.75
N GLN A 473 -24.52 1.34 3.26
CA GLN A 473 -23.96 2.61 2.81
C GLN A 473 -22.57 2.42 2.22
N VAL A 474 -22.23 3.28 1.26
CA VAL A 474 -20.93 3.34 0.60
C VAL A 474 -20.20 4.61 0.99
N ALA A 475 -18.90 4.51 1.31
CA ALA A 475 -18.01 5.64 1.52
C ALA A 475 -17.54 6.17 0.15
N PRO A 476 -18.10 7.28 -0.36
CA PRO A 476 -17.88 7.70 -1.75
C PRO A 476 -16.42 8.06 -2.02
N GLU A 477 -15.77 8.74 -1.08
CA GLU A 477 -14.40 9.26 -1.24
C GLU A 477 -13.31 8.24 -0.94
N ASP A 478 -13.65 7.10 -0.32
CA ASP A 478 -12.70 6.03 -0.02
C ASP A 478 -12.85 4.82 -0.97
N CYS A 479 -13.98 4.73 -1.69
CA CYS A 479 -14.20 3.69 -2.68
C CYS A 479 -13.15 3.77 -3.80
N THR A 480 -12.71 2.60 -4.28
CA THR A 480 -11.75 2.48 -5.39
C THR A 480 -12.42 2.13 -6.73
N GLY A 481 -13.76 2.02 -6.77
CA GLY A 481 -14.50 1.69 -8.00
C GLY A 481 -14.24 0.28 -8.54
N CYS A 482 -13.74 -0.63 -7.69
CA CYS A 482 -13.31 -1.96 -8.11
C CYS A 482 -14.44 -2.91 -8.52
N GLY A 483 -15.72 -2.58 -8.29
CA GLY A 483 -16.87 -3.38 -8.72
C GLY A 483 -17.10 -4.72 -7.99
N LEU A 484 -16.18 -5.20 -7.15
CA LEU A 484 -16.31 -6.51 -6.48
C LEU A 484 -17.61 -6.67 -5.66
N GLY A 485 -18.05 -5.63 -4.95
CA GLY A 485 -19.31 -5.67 -4.19
C GLY A 485 -20.55 -5.86 -5.07
N VAL A 486 -20.52 -5.33 -6.30
CA VAL A 486 -21.56 -5.55 -7.32
C VAL A 486 -21.48 -6.98 -7.84
N GLU A 487 -20.27 -7.49 -8.07
CA GLU A 487 -20.09 -8.86 -8.56
C GLU A 487 -20.53 -9.91 -7.53
N ALA A 488 -20.28 -9.68 -6.24
CA ALA A 488 -20.74 -10.52 -5.15
C ALA A 488 -22.26 -10.51 -4.92
N CYS A 489 -22.98 -9.51 -5.43
CA CYS A 489 -24.42 -9.40 -5.18
C CYS A 489 -25.18 -10.54 -5.89
N PRO A 490 -25.88 -11.42 -5.15
CA PRO A 490 -26.55 -12.59 -5.72
C PRO A 490 -27.92 -12.26 -6.36
N VAL A 491 -28.44 -11.04 -6.12
CA VAL A 491 -29.74 -10.61 -6.65
C VAL A 491 -29.68 -10.48 -8.17
N LYS A 492 -30.66 -11.06 -8.85
CA LYS A 492 -30.91 -10.90 -10.28
C LYS A 492 -32.27 -10.23 -10.44
N ASP A 493 -32.30 -8.99 -10.93
CA ASP A 493 -33.57 -8.31 -11.18
C ASP A 493 -34.27 -8.92 -12.40
N LYS A 494 -35.52 -9.37 -12.21
CA LYS A 494 -36.35 -9.94 -13.29
C LYS A 494 -36.85 -8.85 -14.26
N ARG A 495 -36.84 -7.59 -13.85
CA ARG A 495 -37.35 -6.44 -14.63
C ARG A 495 -36.30 -5.82 -15.54
N ALA A 496 -35.02 -5.96 -15.21
CA ALA A 496 -33.91 -5.42 -15.98
C ALA A 496 -32.69 -6.34 -15.92
N VAL A 497 -32.35 -6.96 -17.05
CA VAL A 497 -31.20 -7.87 -17.16
C VAL A 497 -29.91 -7.10 -16.82
N GLY A 498 -29.13 -7.63 -15.88
CA GLY A 498 -27.88 -7.03 -15.42
C GLY A 498 -28.02 -6.07 -14.23
N ARG A 499 -29.23 -5.64 -13.87
CA ARG A 499 -29.47 -4.85 -12.65
C ARG A 499 -29.41 -5.76 -11.42
N LYS A 500 -28.61 -5.34 -10.43
CA LYS A 500 -28.44 -5.99 -9.13
C LYS A 500 -28.95 -5.06 -8.01
N ALA A 501 -28.90 -5.50 -6.74
CA ALA A 501 -29.28 -4.67 -5.59
C ALA A 501 -28.25 -3.59 -5.22
N ILE A 502 -27.08 -3.61 -5.86
CA ILE A 502 -26.06 -2.56 -5.77
C ILE A 502 -25.39 -2.46 -7.14
N ASN A 503 -25.21 -1.26 -7.69
CA ASN A 503 -24.72 -1.07 -9.07
C ASN A 503 -23.78 0.13 -9.15
N LEU A 504 -22.79 0.09 -10.05
CA LEU A 504 -21.89 1.23 -10.27
C LEU A 504 -22.64 2.39 -10.92
N GLN A 505 -22.38 3.61 -10.44
CA GLN A 505 -22.82 4.87 -11.04
C GLN A 505 -21.69 5.90 -11.02
N PRO A 506 -21.67 6.89 -11.94
CA PRO A 506 -20.71 8.00 -11.91
C PRO A 506 -20.71 8.70 -10.55
N GLN A 507 -19.52 8.87 -9.96
CA GLN A 507 -19.39 9.38 -8.60
C GLN A 507 -19.66 10.89 -8.50
N ALA A 508 -19.12 11.68 -9.43
CA ALA A 508 -19.08 13.14 -9.31
C ALA A 508 -20.46 13.79 -9.03
N PRO A 509 -21.55 13.42 -9.72
CA PRO A 509 -22.87 14.01 -9.47
C PRO A 509 -23.49 13.65 -8.11
N ILE A 510 -23.06 12.55 -7.49
CA ILE A 510 -23.64 12.02 -6.25
C ILE A 510 -22.72 12.17 -5.04
N ARG A 511 -21.44 12.53 -5.24
CA ARG A 511 -20.40 12.61 -4.20
C ARG A 511 -20.86 13.35 -2.95
N ALA A 512 -21.31 14.60 -3.09
CA ALA A 512 -21.68 15.42 -1.94
C ALA A 512 -22.84 14.82 -1.13
N ARG A 513 -23.87 14.30 -1.82
CA ARG A 513 -25.01 13.62 -1.20
C ARG A 513 -24.57 12.36 -0.46
N GLU A 514 -23.80 11.50 -1.13
CA GLU A 514 -23.32 10.24 -0.53
C GLU A 514 -22.32 10.48 0.62
N THR A 515 -21.58 11.59 0.61
CA THR A 515 -20.72 11.97 1.75
C THR A 515 -21.58 12.30 2.96
N ALA A 516 -22.62 13.12 2.80
CA ALA A 516 -23.56 13.42 3.88
C ALA A 516 -24.27 12.16 4.41
N TYR A 517 -24.64 11.23 3.52
CA TYR A 517 -25.21 9.94 3.91
C TYR A 517 -24.21 9.06 4.65
N TRP A 518 -22.95 9.03 4.21
CA TRP A 518 -21.88 8.30 4.87
C TRP A 518 -21.62 8.84 6.28
N ASP A 519 -21.55 10.15 6.45
CA ASP A 519 -21.33 10.78 7.75
C ASP A 519 -22.48 10.49 8.72
N PHE A 520 -23.73 10.59 8.24
CA PHE A 520 -24.89 10.17 9.03
C PHE A 520 -24.85 8.67 9.36
N PHE A 521 -24.51 7.82 8.41
CA PHE A 521 -24.36 6.37 8.64
C PHE A 521 -23.31 6.05 9.71
N LEU A 522 -22.20 6.78 9.75
CA LEU A 522 -21.20 6.63 10.80
C LEU A 522 -21.75 7.00 12.19
N SER A 523 -22.67 7.97 12.28
CA SER A 523 -23.31 8.37 13.54
C SER A 523 -24.33 7.38 14.10
N LEU A 524 -24.86 6.47 13.25
CA LEU A 524 -25.80 5.44 13.68
C LEU A 524 -25.14 4.47 14.68
N PRO A 525 -25.88 3.90 15.65
CA PRO A 525 -25.31 2.94 16.60
C PRO A 525 -24.85 1.67 15.88
N ASP A 526 -23.69 1.15 16.31
CA ASP A 526 -23.25 -0.19 15.95
C ASP A 526 -24.02 -1.24 16.76
N VAL A 527 -24.20 -2.43 16.20
CA VAL A 527 -24.82 -3.56 16.91
C VAL A 527 -23.86 -4.03 18.00
N ASP A 528 -24.37 -4.24 19.22
CA ASP A 528 -23.59 -4.84 20.31
C ASP A 528 -23.01 -6.19 19.84
N ARG A 529 -21.69 -6.31 19.91
CA ARG A 529 -20.94 -7.49 19.46
C ARG A 529 -21.45 -8.77 20.11
N THR A 530 -21.89 -8.69 21.37
CA THR A 530 -22.40 -9.85 22.12
C THR A 530 -23.74 -10.38 21.63
N LEU A 531 -24.47 -9.58 20.83
CA LEU A 531 -25.75 -9.97 20.24
C LEU A 531 -25.61 -10.51 18.80
N ILE A 532 -24.41 -10.48 18.21
CA ILE A 532 -24.19 -10.90 16.82
C ILE A 532 -23.91 -12.41 16.77
N PRO A 533 -24.75 -13.22 16.12
CA PRO A 533 -24.46 -14.63 15.91
C PRO A 533 -23.18 -14.82 15.07
N SER A 534 -22.23 -15.59 15.58
CA SER A 534 -20.93 -15.80 14.93
C SER A 534 -21.00 -16.75 13.72
N GLY A 535 -22.03 -17.59 13.62
CA GLY A 535 -22.08 -18.72 12.67
C GLY A 535 -22.40 -18.41 11.20
N SER A 536 -22.48 -17.13 10.78
CA SER A 536 -22.78 -16.82 9.38
C SER A 536 -22.18 -15.52 8.88
N VAL A 537 -21.82 -15.49 7.59
CA VAL A 537 -21.30 -14.29 6.91
C VAL A 537 -22.25 -13.10 7.05
N LYS A 538 -23.56 -13.32 6.91
CA LYS A 538 -24.56 -12.25 7.03
C LYS A 538 -24.42 -11.48 8.35
N HIS A 539 -24.29 -12.18 9.47
CA HIS A 539 -24.22 -11.58 10.80
C HIS A 539 -22.84 -11.01 11.10
N THR A 540 -21.75 -11.72 10.80
CA THR A 540 -20.39 -11.25 11.11
C THR A 540 -20.01 -9.98 10.36
N GLN A 541 -20.67 -9.68 9.25
CA GLN A 541 -20.48 -8.42 8.54
C GLN A 541 -21.16 -7.20 9.19
N LEU A 542 -21.87 -7.38 10.31
CA LEU A 542 -22.32 -6.29 11.18
C LEU A 542 -21.23 -5.83 12.16
N TYR A 543 -20.17 -6.62 12.37
CA TYR A 543 -19.02 -6.18 13.15
C TYR A 543 -18.32 -5.00 12.47
N VAL A 544 -17.93 -4.01 13.26
CA VAL A 544 -17.12 -2.88 12.81
C VAL A 544 -15.79 -3.41 12.24
N PRO A 545 -15.45 -3.10 10.98
CA PRO A 545 -14.16 -3.46 10.42
C PRO A 545 -13.05 -2.59 11.04
N LEU A 546 -11.99 -3.23 11.54
CA LEU A 546 -10.84 -2.57 12.15
C LEU A 546 -9.62 -2.52 11.21
N MET A 547 -9.86 -2.77 9.92
CA MET A 547 -8.94 -2.64 8.79
C MET A 547 -9.69 -1.95 7.64
N GLU A 548 -9.46 -0.66 7.43
CA GLU A 548 -10.25 0.18 6.53
C GLU A 548 -9.40 1.08 5.62
N PHE A 549 -9.86 1.28 4.38
CA PHE A 549 -9.33 2.28 3.45
C PHE A 549 -7.82 2.13 3.13
N SER A 550 -7.32 0.90 3.10
CA SER A 550 -5.89 0.63 2.87
C SER A 550 -5.39 1.10 1.50
N GLY A 551 -4.06 1.23 1.39
CA GLY A 551 -3.37 1.55 0.14
C GLY A 551 -3.35 0.43 -0.91
N ALA A 552 -4.13 -0.64 -0.72
CA ALA A 552 -4.13 -1.81 -1.59
C ALA A 552 -4.76 -1.51 -2.97
N CYS A 553 -4.45 -2.36 -3.96
CA CYS A 553 -4.99 -2.26 -5.31
C CYS A 553 -6.52 -2.30 -5.33
N ALA A 554 -7.16 -1.64 -6.30
CA ALA A 554 -8.59 -1.79 -6.54
C ALA A 554 -8.93 -3.26 -6.85
N GLY A 555 -9.75 -3.89 -6.01
CA GLY A 555 -10.06 -5.31 -6.13
C GLY A 555 -8.99 -6.25 -5.58
N CYS A 556 -8.18 -5.81 -4.61
CA CYS A 556 -7.16 -6.67 -3.99
C CYS A 556 -7.79 -7.93 -3.35
N GLY A 557 -7.22 -9.10 -3.63
CA GLY A 557 -7.69 -10.37 -3.05
C GLY A 557 -7.18 -10.68 -1.64
N GLU A 558 -6.28 -9.87 -1.08
CA GLU A 558 -5.69 -10.10 0.25
C GLU A 558 -6.52 -9.46 1.37
N THR A 559 -6.87 -8.18 1.22
CA THR A 559 -7.44 -7.36 2.30
C THR A 559 -8.83 -7.80 2.81
N PRO A 560 -9.71 -8.48 2.03
CA PRO A 560 -10.94 -9.03 2.61
C PRO A 560 -10.68 -10.03 3.76
N TYR A 561 -9.59 -10.81 3.69
CA TYR A 561 -9.20 -11.72 4.77
C TYR A 561 -8.73 -10.97 6.02
N LEU A 562 -7.94 -9.90 5.85
CA LEU A 562 -7.50 -9.05 6.97
C LEU A 562 -8.65 -8.27 7.59
N LYS A 563 -9.60 -7.81 6.77
CA LYS A 563 -10.85 -7.20 7.24
C LYS A 563 -11.64 -8.19 8.08
N LEU A 564 -11.79 -9.43 7.61
CA LEU A 564 -12.47 -10.48 8.38
C LEU A 564 -11.78 -10.77 9.72
N LEU A 565 -10.45 -10.94 9.72
CA LEU A 565 -9.63 -11.06 10.94
C LEU A 565 -9.93 -9.92 11.92
N SER A 566 -9.88 -8.69 11.43
CA SER A 566 -10.09 -7.49 12.24
C SER A 566 -11.51 -7.39 12.81
N GLN A 567 -12.52 -7.87 12.08
CA GLN A 567 -13.92 -7.87 12.53
C GLN A 567 -14.15 -8.90 13.64
N LEU A 568 -13.54 -10.09 13.51
CA LEU A 568 -13.72 -11.18 14.45
C LEU A 568 -12.90 -11.00 15.73
N PHE A 569 -11.65 -10.55 15.62
CA PHE A 569 -10.69 -10.60 16.73
C PHE A 569 -9.96 -9.29 16.99
N GLY A 570 -10.22 -8.25 16.20
CA GLY A 570 -9.37 -7.08 16.13
C GLY A 570 -9.30 -6.26 17.42
N ASP A 571 -10.31 -6.30 18.28
CA ASP A 571 -10.31 -5.60 19.57
C ASP A 571 -9.35 -6.22 20.61
N ARG A 572 -8.75 -7.39 20.30
CA ARG A 572 -7.77 -8.10 21.12
C ARG A 572 -6.62 -8.71 20.30
N ALA A 573 -6.46 -8.32 19.04
CA ALA A 573 -5.46 -8.86 18.14
C ALA A 573 -4.11 -8.14 18.28
N ILE A 574 -3.03 -8.92 18.18
CA ILE A 574 -1.66 -8.43 17.99
C ILE A 574 -1.15 -9.05 16.69
N ILE A 575 -0.70 -8.22 15.75
CA ILE A 575 -0.35 -8.62 14.39
C ILE A 575 1.16 -8.42 14.18
N ALA A 576 1.86 -9.54 14.01
CA ALA A 576 3.20 -9.60 13.42
C ALA A 576 3.06 -9.75 11.91
N ASN A 577 3.47 -8.75 11.14
CA ASN A 577 3.29 -8.73 9.70
C ASN A 577 4.63 -8.81 8.96
N ALA A 578 4.80 -9.81 8.08
CA ALA A 578 5.99 -9.95 7.25
C ALA A 578 6.07 -8.83 6.22
N THR A 579 7.28 -8.46 5.81
CA THR A 579 7.46 -7.48 4.73
C THR A 579 6.89 -8.02 3.41
N GLY A 580 6.03 -7.25 2.76
CA GLY A 580 5.34 -7.68 1.54
C GLY A 580 4.17 -6.76 1.21
N CYS A 581 3.23 -7.19 0.36
CA CYS A 581 2.04 -6.38 0.07
C CYS A 581 1.33 -5.95 1.35
N SER A 582 1.15 -6.89 2.28
CA SER A 582 0.43 -6.70 3.55
C SER A 582 1.08 -5.66 4.45
N SER A 583 2.41 -5.55 4.49
CA SER A 583 3.05 -4.46 5.22
C SER A 583 2.97 -3.14 4.49
N ILE A 584 3.04 -3.13 3.15
CA ILE A 584 2.93 -1.90 2.37
C ILE A 584 1.54 -1.28 2.49
N TYR A 585 0.46 -2.00 2.19
CA TYR A 585 -0.86 -1.39 2.36
C TYR A 585 -1.31 -1.33 3.84
N GLY A 586 -0.68 -2.11 4.73
CA GLY A 586 -1.03 -2.23 6.15
C GLY A 586 -0.31 -1.26 7.09
N GLY A 587 0.80 -0.65 6.68
CA GLY A 587 1.59 0.21 7.56
C GLY A 587 2.48 1.24 6.86
N ASN A 588 2.25 1.52 5.57
CA ASN A 588 3.06 2.50 4.86
C ASN A 588 2.61 3.94 5.12
N LEU A 589 3.52 4.74 5.67
CA LEU A 589 3.32 6.14 5.98
C LEU A 589 2.94 6.97 4.75
N PRO A 590 2.10 8.01 4.89
CA PRO A 590 1.71 8.64 6.15
C PRO A 590 0.47 8.07 6.84
N THR A 591 -0.17 7.01 6.31
CA THR A 591 -1.47 6.55 6.85
C THR A 591 -1.52 5.04 7.04
N THR A 592 -2.18 4.62 8.10
CA THR A 592 -2.34 3.22 8.50
C THR A 592 -3.82 2.84 8.52
N PRO A 593 -4.20 1.69 7.92
CA PRO A 593 -5.59 1.25 7.81
C PRO A 593 -6.14 0.52 9.03
N TRP A 594 -5.28 0.07 9.93
CA TRP A 594 -5.70 -0.48 11.22
C TRP A 594 -6.38 0.64 12.00
N THR A 595 -7.49 0.37 12.68
CA THR A 595 -8.25 1.39 13.43
C THR A 595 -8.79 0.79 14.72
N THR A 596 -9.46 1.61 15.52
CA THR A 596 -10.08 1.18 16.78
C THR A 596 -11.59 1.20 16.70
N ASN A 597 -12.24 0.38 17.53
CA ASN A 597 -13.66 0.49 17.81
C ASN A 597 -13.97 1.76 18.63
N ALA A 598 -15.25 1.97 18.98
CA ALA A 598 -15.70 3.11 19.78
C ALA A 598 -15.09 3.16 21.20
N GLU A 599 -14.57 2.04 21.71
CA GLU A 599 -13.92 1.94 23.03
C GLU A 599 -12.40 2.17 22.96
N GLY A 600 -11.87 2.53 21.78
CA GLY A 600 -10.43 2.73 21.57
C GLY A 600 -9.62 1.43 21.45
N ARG A 601 -10.27 0.28 21.24
CA ARG A 601 -9.62 -1.03 21.10
C ARG A 601 -9.48 -1.42 19.63
N GLY A 602 -8.30 -1.88 19.23
CA GLY A 602 -8.04 -2.34 17.87
C GLY A 602 -6.72 -3.09 17.76
N PRO A 603 -6.37 -3.59 16.56
CA PRO A 603 -5.18 -4.40 16.37
C PRO A 603 -3.91 -3.62 16.69
N ALA A 604 -3.05 -4.17 17.53
CA ALA A 604 -1.67 -3.71 17.65
C ALA A 604 -0.88 -4.32 16.48
N TRP A 605 -0.33 -3.49 15.60
CA TRP A 605 0.32 -3.94 14.36
C TRP A 605 1.79 -3.58 14.35
N CYS A 606 2.64 -4.50 13.93
CA CYS A 606 4.06 -4.25 13.72
C CYS A 606 4.61 -5.08 12.55
N ASN A 607 5.59 -4.52 11.84
CA ASN A 607 6.39 -5.19 10.82
C ASN A 607 7.86 -5.15 11.26
N SER A 608 8.45 -6.31 11.53
CA SER A 608 9.89 -6.46 11.77
C SER A 608 10.63 -6.52 10.44
N LEU A 609 10.92 -7.71 9.90
CA LEU A 609 11.60 -7.90 8.64
C LEU A 609 10.79 -8.82 7.70
N PHE A 610 11.42 -9.23 6.59
CA PHE A 610 10.80 -10.12 5.63
C PHE A 610 10.94 -11.59 6.06
N GLU A 611 12.09 -11.93 6.64
CA GLU A 611 12.55 -13.27 6.94
C GLU A 611 12.13 -13.78 8.32
N ASP A 612 11.90 -12.89 9.29
CA ASP A 612 11.80 -13.22 10.72
C ASP A 612 10.37 -13.20 11.29
N ASN A 613 9.36 -13.03 10.43
CA ASN A 613 8.02 -12.70 10.92
C ASN A 613 7.39 -13.80 11.79
N ALA A 614 7.74 -15.07 11.55
CA ALA A 614 7.23 -16.18 12.36
C ALA A 614 7.81 -16.11 13.78
N GLU A 615 9.13 -15.95 13.87
CA GLU A 615 9.89 -15.80 15.09
C GLU A 615 9.49 -14.53 15.85
N PHE A 616 9.21 -13.45 15.13
CA PHE A 616 8.73 -12.18 15.68
C PHE A 616 7.37 -12.35 16.36
N GLY A 617 6.42 -13.00 15.69
CA GLY A 617 5.11 -13.33 16.26
C GLY A 617 5.21 -14.32 17.44
N LEU A 618 6.11 -15.30 17.35
CA LEU A 618 6.41 -16.20 18.47
C LEU A 618 6.97 -15.43 19.68
N GLY A 619 7.88 -14.47 19.46
CA GLY A 619 8.39 -13.58 20.51
C GLY A 619 7.28 -12.79 21.20
N MET A 620 6.30 -12.27 20.44
CA MET A 620 5.11 -11.63 21.01
C MET A 620 4.29 -12.60 21.87
N ARG A 621 4.06 -13.82 21.40
CA ARG A 621 3.36 -14.86 22.17
C ARG A 621 4.07 -15.20 23.48
N LEU A 622 5.38 -15.42 23.43
CA LEU A 622 6.19 -15.72 24.62
C LEU A 622 6.18 -14.55 25.63
N SER A 623 6.20 -13.30 25.14
CA SER A 623 6.08 -12.11 25.98
C SER A 623 4.74 -12.07 26.71
N ILE A 624 3.62 -12.27 25.99
CA ILE A 624 2.28 -12.30 26.61
C ILE A 624 2.14 -13.47 27.58
N ASP A 625 2.68 -14.65 27.28
CA ASP A 625 2.69 -15.80 28.20
C ASP A 625 3.38 -15.43 29.52
N GLN A 626 4.56 -14.82 29.45
CA GLN A 626 5.32 -14.42 30.63
C GLN A 626 4.61 -13.32 31.42
N GLN A 627 4.05 -12.32 30.74
CA GLN A 627 3.28 -11.25 31.37
C GLN A 627 2.03 -11.81 32.08
N LEU A 628 1.33 -12.76 31.46
CA LEU A 628 0.17 -13.42 32.06
C LEU A 628 0.56 -14.26 33.26
N ALA A 629 1.65 -15.03 33.18
CA ALA A 629 2.17 -15.80 34.32
C ALA A 629 2.50 -14.87 35.50
N HIS A 630 3.14 -13.72 35.23
CA HIS A 630 3.47 -12.72 36.24
C HIS A 630 2.21 -12.08 36.85
N ALA A 631 1.23 -11.71 36.02
CA ALA A 631 -0.05 -11.18 36.50
C ALA A 631 -0.81 -12.19 37.38
N ARG A 632 -0.82 -13.47 37.00
CA ARG A 632 -1.43 -14.56 37.79
C ARG A 632 -0.72 -14.76 39.13
N MET A 633 0.60 -14.68 39.16
CA MET A 633 1.39 -14.72 40.41
C MET A 633 1.03 -13.55 41.32
N LEU A 634 1.02 -12.32 40.80
CA LEU A 634 0.67 -11.12 41.57
C LEU A 634 -0.78 -11.15 42.09
N LEU A 635 -1.72 -11.64 41.29
CA LEU A 635 -3.10 -11.85 41.74
C LEU A 635 -3.20 -12.80 42.94
N ASN A 636 -2.43 -13.89 42.90
CA ASN A 636 -2.40 -14.84 44.03
C ASN A 636 -1.71 -14.25 45.26
N GLN A 637 -0.63 -13.48 45.08
CA GLN A 637 0.02 -12.75 46.18
C GLN A 637 -0.93 -11.73 46.83
N LEU A 638 -1.69 -10.99 46.02
CA LEU A 638 -2.62 -9.96 46.47
C LEU A 638 -4.00 -10.52 46.85
N ARG A 639 -4.20 -11.84 46.81
CA ARG A 639 -5.46 -12.52 47.12
C ARG A 639 -6.06 -12.13 48.48
N PRO A 640 -5.29 -11.99 49.58
CA PRO A 640 -5.83 -11.56 50.87
C PRO A 640 -6.42 -10.14 50.85
N ILE A 641 -5.91 -9.28 49.95
CA ILE A 641 -6.29 -7.86 49.86
C ILE A 641 -7.43 -7.68 48.86
N LEU A 642 -7.37 -8.36 47.72
CA LEU A 642 -8.35 -8.22 46.63
C LEU A 642 -9.62 -9.06 46.85
N GLY A 643 -9.56 -10.06 47.73
CA GLY A 643 -10.64 -11.01 48.00
C GLY A 643 -10.48 -12.30 47.19
N ALA A 644 -10.63 -13.44 47.87
CA ALA A 644 -10.35 -14.76 47.27
C ALA A 644 -11.30 -15.12 46.11
N GLU A 645 -12.59 -14.83 46.24
CA GLU A 645 -13.60 -15.09 45.21
C GLU A 645 -13.34 -14.28 43.95
N PHE A 646 -13.10 -12.97 44.09
CA PHE A 646 -12.82 -12.08 42.96
C PHE A 646 -11.54 -12.47 42.20
N VAL A 647 -10.50 -12.91 42.91
CA VAL A 647 -9.27 -13.42 42.28
C VAL A 647 -9.55 -14.72 41.54
N GLU A 648 -10.37 -15.63 42.09
CA GLU A 648 -10.70 -16.88 41.42
C GLU A 648 -11.49 -16.64 40.13
N ASP A 649 -12.46 -15.73 40.17
CA ASP A 649 -13.24 -15.32 38.99
C ASP A 649 -12.35 -14.73 37.89
N LEU A 650 -11.35 -13.92 38.24
CA LEU A 650 -10.39 -13.36 37.29
C LEU A 650 -9.50 -14.44 36.65
N LEU A 651 -9.09 -15.45 37.42
CA LEU A 651 -8.15 -16.49 36.97
C LEU A 651 -8.80 -17.55 36.08
N ASN A 652 -10.08 -17.83 36.30
CA ASN A 652 -10.84 -18.91 35.66
C ASN A 652 -11.96 -18.44 34.73
N ALA A 653 -12.01 -17.15 34.38
CA ALA A 653 -13.01 -16.62 33.46
C ALA A 653 -12.99 -17.34 32.11
N ASP A 654 -14.16 -17.81 31.67
CA ASP A 654 -14.37 -18.27 30.29
C ASP A 654 -14.27 -17.07 29.34
N GLN A 655 -13.39 -17.19 28.35
CA GLN A 655 -13.09 -16.16 27.36
C GLN A 655 -13.24 -16.68 25.92
N HIS A 656 -13.98 -17.78 25.72
CA HIS A 656 -14.22 -18.38 24.40
C HIS A 656 -15.27 -17.64 23.57
N THR A 657 -16.08 -16.77 24.18
CA THR A 657 -17.16 -16.02 23.53
C THR A 657 -17.01 -14.51 23.72
N GLU A 658 -17.68 -13.71 22.88
CA GLU A 658 -17.74 -12.24 23.03
C GLU A 658 -18.33 -11.83 24.40
N VAL A 659 -19.30 -12.60 24.92
CA VAL A 659 -19.88 -12.38 26.25
C VAL A 659 -18.83 -12.60 27.34
N GLY A 660 -18.12 -13.74 27.30
CA GLY A 660 -17.08 -14.05 28.29
C GLY A 660 -15.92 -13.04 28.28
N ILE A 661 -15.51 -12.59 27.09
CA ILE A 661 -14.53 -11.50 26.94
C ILE A 661 -15.03 -10.18 27.54
N ARG A 662 -16.30 -9.82 27.32
CA ARG A 662 -16.90 -8.61 27.90
C ARG A 662 -16.92 -8.68 29.43
N GLU A 663 -17.39 -9.78 30.00
CA GLU A 663 -17.40 -9.98 31.45
C GLU A 663 -15.99 -9.92 32.04
N GLN A 664 -15.00 -10.54 31.38
CA GLN A 664 -13.61 -10.46 31.85
C GLN A 664 -13.08 -9.03 31.81
N ARG A 665 -13.44 -8.23 30.80
CA ARG A 665 -13.08 -6.80 30.75
C ARG A 665 -13.67 -6.02 31.92
N GLU A 666 -14.91 -6.31 32.32
CA GLU A 666 -15.55 -5.71 33.48
C GLU A 666 -14.81 -6.09 34.77
N ARG A 667 -14.46 -7.37 34.96
CA ARG A 667 -13.64 -7.82 36.09
C ARG A 667 -12.28 -7.11 36.12
N VAL A 668 -11.60 -6.99 34.98
CA VAL A 668 -10.30 -6.28 34.86
C VAL A 668 -10.44 -4.78 35.13
N ALA A 669 -11.54 -4.14 34.71
CA ALA A 669 -11.80 -2.74 35.01
C ALA A 669 -11.97 -2.52 36.53
N ILE A 670 -12.73 -3.39 37.21
CA ILE A 670 -12.89 -3.38 38.67
C ILE A 670 -11.53 -3.61 39.35
N LEU A 671 -10.72 -4.55 38.87
CA LEU A 671 -9.37 -4.80 39.38
C LEU A 671 -8.51 -3.54 39.30
N LYS A 672 -8.45 -2.90 38.13
CA LYS A 672 -7.67 -1.67 37.93
C LYS A 672 -8.12 -0.54 38.84
N GLN A 673 -9.43 -0.40 39.05
CA GLN A 673 -9.97 0.60 39.98
C GLN A 673 -9.52 0.31 41.42
N ARG A 674 -9.74 -0.91 41.92
CA ARG A 674 -9.32 -1.32 43.28
C ARG A 674 -7.83 -1.13 43.51
N LEU A 675 -6.99 -1.49 42.53
CA LEU A 675 -5.54 -1.30 42.63
C LEU A 675 -5.16 0.17 42.76
N ARG A 676 -5.78 1.08 41.98
CA ARG A 676 -5.51 2.53 42.09
C ARG A 676 -5.87 3.07 43.47
N GLU A 677 -7.07 2.74 43.97
CA GLU A 677 -7.54 3.15 45.29
C GLU A 677 -6.62 2.65 46.42
N LEU A 678 -6.13 1.40 46.32
CA LEU A 678 -5.21 0.83 47.30
C LEU A 678 -3.80 1.42 47.20
N ILE A 679 -3.29 1.70 46.00
CA ILE A 679 -1.96 2.29 45.80
C ILE A 679 -1.85 3.65 46.51
N ASP A 680 -2.91 4.44 46.51
CA ASP A 680 -2.93 5.76 47.15
C ASP A 680 -2.77 5.68 48.68
N SER A 681 -3.14 4.55 49.29
CA SER A 681 -2.91 4.29 50.72
C SER A 681 -1.49 3.84 51.07
N ASN A 682 -0.62 3.66 50.06
CA ASN A 682 0.79 3.24 50.17
C ASN A 682 1.05 2.01 51.08
N PRO A 683 0.37 0.87 50.83
CA PRO A 683 0.55 -0.35 51.62
C PRO A 683 1.92 -1.00 51.35
N PRO A 684 2.38 -1.95 52.19
CA PRO A 684 3.62 -2.69 51.97
C PRO A 684 3.72 -3.34 50.58
N GLU A 685 2.58 -3.76 50.01
CA GLU A 685 2.47 -4.41 48.71
C GLU A 685 2.33 -3.43 47.52
N VAL A 686 2.51 -2.12 47.72
CA VAL A 686 2.26 -1.08 46.69
C VAL A 686 3.02 -1.33 45.38
N ASN A 687 4.23 -1.88 45.43
CA ASN A 687 5.00 -2.20 44.22
C ASN A 687 4.36 -3.35 43.42
N ALA A 688 3.93 -4.42 44.10
CA ALA A 688 3.19 -5.52 43.48
C ALA A 688 1.87 -5.04 42.87
N MET A 689 1.18 -4.09 43.53
CA MET A 689 -0.04 -3.47 43.00
C MET A 689 0.23 -2.63 41.75
N ARG A 690 1.32 -1.85 41.71
CA ARG A 690 1.72 -1.06 40.54
C ARG A 690 2.09 -1.95 39.35
N GLU A 691 2.83 -3.03 39.60
CA GLU A 691 3.16 -4.03 38.57
C GLU A 691 1.89 -4.71 38.03
N LEU A 692 0.99 -5.17 38.92
CA LEU A 692 -0.26 -5.80 38.49
C LEU A 692 -1.14 -4.81 37.72
N LEU A 693 -1.18 -3.53 38.13
CA LEU A 693 -1.92 -2.49 37.42
C LEU A 693 -1.41 -2.29 35.98
N ALA A 694 -0.09 -2.32 35.79
CA ALA A 694 0.54 -2.22 34.47
C ALA A 694 0.27 -3.46 33.60
N LEU A 695 0.14 -4.64 34.21
CA LEU A 695 -0.08 -5.91 33.51
C LEU A 695 -1.56 -6.30 33.36
N ALA A 696 -2.49 -5.69 34.09
CA ALA A 696 -3.87 -6.18 34.25
C ALA A 696 -4.59 -6.47 32.91
N ASP A 697 -4.28 -5.73 31.85
CA ASP A 697 -4.87 -5.95 30.52
C ASP A 697 -4.50 -7.29 29.88
N VAL A 698 -3.41 -7.95 30.29
CA VAL A 698 -3.01 -9.26 29.73
C VAL A 698 -3.89 -10.39 30.24
N LEU A 699 -4.72 -10.15 31.27
CA LEU A 699 -5.74 -11.09 31.77
C LEU A 699 -6.87 -11.32 30.75
N ILE A 700 -6.99 -10.43 29.76
CA ILE A 700 -7.88 -10.59 28.60
C ILE A 700 -7.13 -11.38 27.52
N LYS A 701 -7.70 -12.50 27.05
CA LYS A 701 -7.07 -13.37 26.04
C LYS A 701 -6.65 -12.57 24.80
N ARG A 702 -5.35 -12.54 24.50
CA ARG A 702 -4.80 -11.94 23.29
C ARG A 702 -4.77 -12.94 22.14
N SER A 703 -5.13 -12.47 20.95
CA SER A 703 -5.08 -13.26 19.71
C SER A 703 -3.86 -12.84 18.90
N ILE A 704 -2.82 -13.68 18.87
CA ILE A 704 -1.59 -13.40 18.12
C ILE A 704 -1.76 -13.87 16.68
N TRP A 705 -1.58 -12.95 15.72
CA TRP A 705 -1.68 -13.21 14.28
C TRP A 705 -0.36 -12.92 13.58
N ILE A 706 0.16 -13.92 12.87
CA ILE A 706 1.36 -13.87 12.06
C ILE A 706 0.94 -13.82 10.59
N VAL A 707 0.96 -12.63 10.01
CA VAL A 707 0.43 -12.35 8.67
C VAL A 707 1.56 -12.19 7.67
N GLY A 708 1.47 -12.83 6.51
CA GLY A 708 2.41 -12.58 5.43
C GLY A 708 2.00 -13.17 4.09
N GLY A 709 2.70 -12.77 3.02
CA GLY A 709 2.47 -13.30 1.68
C GLY A 709 3.15 -14.65 1.46
N ASP A 710 2.88 -15.25 0.30
CA ASP A 710 3.49 -16.53 -0.07
C ASP A 710 5.02 -16.50 -0.15
N GLY A 711 5.61 -15.38 -0.57
CA GLY A 711 7.07 -15.27 -0.63
C GLY A 711 7.77 -15.28 0.73
N TRP A 712 7.07 -14.91 1.79
CA TRP A 712 7.58 -15.11 3.15
C TRP A 712 7.43 -16.58 3.55
N ALA A 713 6.19 -17.08 3.54
CA ALA A 713 5.85 -18.38 4.13
C ALA A 713 6.45 -19.57 3.37
N TYR A 714 6.55 -19.50 2.05
CA TYR A 714 7.05 -20.61 1.24
C TYR A 714 8.57 -20.57 1.07
N ASP A 715 9.16 -19.37 1.07
CA ASP A 715 10.54 -19.11 0.70
C ASP A 715 11.42 -18.62 1.86
N ILE A 716 11.55 -17.32 2.07
CA ILE A 716 12.60 -16.75 2.91
C ILE A 716 12.37 -16.99 4.41
N GLY A 717 11.12 -16.91 4.87
CA GLY A 717 10.74 -17.11 6.28
C GLY A 717 10.25 -18.52 6.58
N PHE A 718 10.36 -19.46 5.62
CA PHE A 718 9.87 -20.82 5.82
C PHE A 718 10.60 -21.54 6.96
N GLY A 719 11.90 -21.33 7.14
CA GLY A 719 12.65 -21.96 8.24
C GLY A 719 12.13 -21.52 9.61
N GLY A 720 11.87 -20.23 9.78
CA GLY A 720 11.23 -19.70 10.99
C GLY A 720 9.81 -20.20 11.18
N LEU A 721 9.03 -20.24 10.10
CA LEU A 721 7.66 -20.76 10.10
C LEU A 721 7.59 -22.23 10.51
N ASP A 722 8.49 -23.06 9.97
CA ASP A 722 8.63 -24.47 10.33
C ASP A 722 8.98 -24.65 11.81
N HIS A 723 9.87 -23.81 12.36
CA HIS A 723 10.16 -23.80 13.79
C HIS A 723 8.94 -23.41 14.65
N VAL A 724 8.12 -22.47 14.19
CA VAL A 724 6.87 -22.10 14.89
C VAL A 724 5.87 -23.26 14.87
N PHE A 725 5.74 -24.01 13.77
CA PHE A 725 4.90 -25.22 13.74
C PHE A 725 5.29 -26.21 14.84
N ALA A 726 6.59 -26.45 15.02
CA ALA A 726 7.11 -27.36 16.05
C ALA A 726 6.94 -26.87 17.50
N SER A 727 6.53 -25.61 17.71
CA SER A 727 6.52 -25.00 19.05
C SER A 727 5.31 -25.36 19.91
N GLY A 728 4.21 -25.79 19.30
CA GLY A 728 2.92 -26.03 19.96
C GLY A 728 2.28 -24.79 20.60
N ARG A 729 2.79 -23.58 20.34
CA ARG A 729 2.30 -22.33 20.96
C ARG A 729 1.01 -21.84 20.29
N ASP A 730 0.13 -21.20 21.07
CA ASP A 730 -1.12 -20.59 20.60
C ASP A 730 -0.85 -19.33 19.75
N VAL A 731 -0.66 -19.54 18.44
CA VAL A 731 -0.46 -18.50 17.43
C VAL A 731 -1.22 -18.82 16.15
N ASN A 732 -1.75 -17.78 15.51
CA ASN A 732 -2.52 -17.90 14.27
C ASN A 732 -1.70 -17.37 13.10
N ILE A 733 -1.42 -18.20 12.11
CA ILE A 733 -0.67 -17.83 10.92
C ILE A 733 -1.63 -17.67 9.74
N LEU A 734 -1.60 -16.50 9.10
CA LEU A 734 -2.37 -16.20 7.90
C LEU A 734 -1.43 -15.95 6.72
N VAL A 735 -1.41 -16.89 5.78
CA VAL A 735 -0.67 -16.78 4.53
C VAL A 735 -1.59 -16.29 3.41
N LEU A 736 -1.31 -15.09 2.93
CA LEU A 736 -2.00 -14.46 1.80
C LEU A 736 -1.34 -14.91 0.49
N ASP A 737 -1.77 -16.05 -0.03
CA ASP A 737 -1.11 -16.73 -1.15
C ASP A 737 -1.52 -16.12 -2.49
N THR A 738 -0.66 -15.24 -3.01
CA THR A 738 -0.80 -14.64 -4.34
C THR A 738 -0.06 -15.41 -5.42
N GLU A 739 0.63 -16.48 -5.05
CA GLU A 739 1.42 -17.34 -5.92
C GLU A 739 2.61 -16.68 -6.63
N VAL A 740 3.00 -15.46 -6.22
CA VAL A 740 4.13 -14.69 -6.73
C VAL A 740 4.57 -13.67 -5.69
N TYR A 741 5.80 -13.13 -5.82
CA TYR A 741 6.20 -11.97 -5.02
C TYR A 741 5.52 -10.71 -5.58
N SER A 742 4.29 -10.50 -5.14
CA SER A 742 3.42 -9.45 -5.66
C SER A 742 3.96 -8.03 -5.40
N ASN A 743 4.73 -7.81 -4.34
CA ASN A 743 5.29 -6.48 -4.01
C ASN A 743 6.42 -6.04 -4.92
N THR A 744 7.38 -6.92 -5.18
CA THR A 744 8.61 -6.61 -5.91
C THR A 744 8.46 -6.76 -7.43
N GLY A 745 7.21 -6.90 -7.91
CA GLY A 745 6.85 -6.89 -9.33
C GLY A 745 6.68 -8.26 -9.97
N GLY A 746 6.24 -9.27 -9.21
CA GLY A 746 5.79 -10.55 -9.75
C GLY A 746 6.92 -11.55 -10.04
N GLN A 747 7.85 -11.73 -9.11
CA GLN A 747 8.84 -12.80 -9.15
C GLN A 747 8.20 -14.14 -8.81
N ALA A 748 8.72 -15.21 -9.39
CA ALA A 748 8.33 -16.56 -9.03
C ALA A 748 8.71 -16.85 -7.56
N SER A 749 7.82 -17.53 -6.85
CA SER A 749 7.99 -18.08 -5.52
C SER A 749 7.91 -19.61 -5.56
N LYS A 750 8.21 -20.30 -4.45
CA LYS A 750 7.92 -21.74 -4.35
C LYS A 750 6.42 -22.05 -4.36
N SER A 751 5.56 -21.04 -4.14
CA SER A 751 4.11 -21.19 -4.25
C SER A 751 3.59 -21.00 -5.70
N THR A 752 4.40 -20.46 -6.63
CA THR A 752 3.99 -20.29 -8.04
C THR A 752 3.59 -21.65 -8.68
N PRO A 753 2.43 -21.75 -9.36
CA PRO A 753 1.96 -23.01 -9.92
C PRO A 753 2.69 -23.39 -11.21
N THR A 754 2.60 -24.67 -11.59
CA THR A 754 3.13 -25.16 -12.87
C THR A 754 2.49 -24.40 -14.04
N GLY A 755 3.30 -23.99 -15.02
CA GLY A 755 2.84 -23.26 -16.20
C GLY A 755 2.80 -21.73 -16.05
N ALA A 756 2.82 -21.19 -14.82
CA ALA A 756 2.73 -19.74 -14.63
C ALA A 756 4.03 -19.04 -15.05
N VAL A 757 3.88 -17.94 -15.80
CA VAL A 757 4.95 -17.02 -16.16
C VAL A 757 5.10 -15.97 -15.08
N ALA A 758 6.33 -15.80 -14.59
CA ALA A 758 6.73 -14.78 -13.64
C ALA A 758 8.20 -14.40 -13.90
N LYS A 759 8.71 -13.34 -13.24
CA LYS A 759 10.16 -13.08 -13.30
C LYS A 759 10.90 -14.28 -12.69
N PHE A 760 12.01 -14.67 -13.30
CA PHE A 760 12.75 -15.93 -13.02
C PHE A 760 12.01 -17.23 -13.41
N ALA A 761 10.83 -17.14 -14.03
CA ALA A 761 10.09 -18.27 -14.60
C ALA A 761 9.46 -17.89 -15.96
N ALA A 762 10.23 -17.25 -16.84
CA ALA A 762 9.74 -16.66 -18.09
C ALA A 762 9.13 -17.70 -19.07
N SER A 763 9.64 -18.94 -19.04
CA SER A 763 9.16 -20.05 -19.90
C SER A 763 8.08 -20.91 -19.23
N GLY A 764 7.39 -20.36 -18.22
CA GLY A 764 6.48 -21.09 -17.35
C GLY A 764 7.23 -21.93 -16.31
N LYS A 765 6.82 -21.85 -15.05
CA LYS A 765 7.42 -22.67 -13.98
C LYS A 765 7.19 -24.16 -14.26
N GLY A 766 8.30 -24.92 -14.33
CA GLY A 766 8.24 -26.36 -14.61
C GLY A 766 7.91 -27.23 -13.39
N GLY A 767 8.31 -26.80 -12.19
CA GLY A 767 8.11 -27.56 -10.95
C GLY A 767 6.71 -27.38 -10.36
N VAL A 768 6.32 -28.32 -9.50
CA VAL A 768 5.07 -28.28 -8.72
C VAL A 768 5.07 -27.11 -7.72
N LYS A 769 3.88 -26.65 -7.33
CA LYS A 769 3.72 -25.75 -6.18
C LYS A 769 4.13 -26.50 -4.91
N LYS A 770 5.00 -25.90 -4.07
CA LYS A 770 5.33 -26.47 -2.74
C LYS A 770 4.03 -26.59 -1.93
N ASP A 771 3.81 -27.72 -1.26
CA ASP A 771 2.57 -27.94 -0.51
C ASP A 771 2.76 -27.64 0.99
N LEU A 772 2.73 -26.35 1.34
CA LEU A 772 2.93 -25.88 2.71
C LEU A 772 1.89 -26.46 3.70
N ALA A 773 0.63 -26.61 3.25
CA ALA A 773 -0.42 -27.16 4.10
C ALA A 773 -0.14 -28.62 4.46
N GLN A 774 0.30 -29.43 3.48
CA GLN A 774 0.67 -30.83 3.73
C GLN A 774 1.89 -30.94 4.66
N ILE A 775 2.89 -30.07 4.51
CA ILE A 775 4.03 -30.01 5.44
C ILE A 775 3.58 -29.68 6.87
N ALA A 776 2.68 -28.72 7.05
CA ALA A 776 2.16 -28.39 8.38
C ALA A 776 1.36 -29.56 8.99
N ILE A 777 0.56 -30.27 8.19
CA ILE A 777 -0.22 -31.43 8.66
C ILE A 777 0.69 -32.55 9.20
N THR A 778 1.94 -32.71 8.70
CA THR A 778 2.82 -33.79 9.18
C THR A 778 3.23 -33.64 10.65
N TYR A 779 3.10 -32.45 11.24
CA TYR A 779 3.33 -32.25 12.67
C TYR A 779 2.24 -32.91 13.55
N GLY A 780 1.02 -33.07 13.01
CA GLY A 780 -0.10 -33.73 13.68
C GLY A 780 -0.86 -32.84 14.69
N ASP A 781 -0.24 -31.80 15.23
CA ASP A 781 -0.79 -30.88 16.22
C ASP A 781 -0.94 -29.43 15.72
N VAL A 782 -0.84 -29.22 14.41
CA VAL A 782 -1.07 -27.92 13.77
C VAL A 782 -2.44 -27.91 13.11
N TYR A 783 -3.30 -26.94 13.45
CA TYR A 783 -4.54 -26.70 12.69
C TYR A 783 -4.20 -26.15 11.31
N VAL A 784 -4.78 -26.70 10.24
CA VAL A 784 -4.48 -26.25 8.87
C VAL A 784 -5.76 -26.04 8.07
N ALA A 785 -5.91 -24.89 7.42
CA ALA A 785 -7.02 -24.62 6.52
C ALA A 785 -6.53 -24.02 5.19
N ARG A 786 -7.09 -24.49 4.07
CA ARG A 786 -7.00 -23.80 2.77
C ARG A 786 -8.35 -23.18 2.45
N VAL A 787 -8.34 -21.88 2.19
CA VAL A 787 -9.55 -21.07 2.03
C VAL A 787 -9.52 -20.27 0.72
N ALA A 788 -10.70 -19.98 0.18
CA ALA A 788 -10.91 -19.09 -0.95
C ALA A 788 -12.31 -18.47 -0.87
N PHE A 789 -12.43 -17.23 -0.37
CA PHE A 789 -13.73 -16.64 -0.07
C PHE A 789 -14.66 -16.46 -1.27
N GLY A 790 -14.09 -16.29 -2.47
CA GLY A 790 -14.86 -16.18 -3.71
C GLY A 790 -15.48 -17.51 -4.15
N ALA A 791 -14.96 -18.63 -3.64
CA ALA A 791 -15.51 -19.96 -3.85
C ALA A 791 -16.48 -20.36 -2.73
N ASP A 792 -16.06 -20.18 -1.47
CA ASP A 792 -16.88 -20.48 -0.30
C ASP A 792 -16.57 -19.51 0.88
N ASP A 793 -17.46 -18.55 1.08
CA ASP A 793 -17.36 -17.54 2.13
C ASP A 793 -17.70 -18.10 3.53
N VAL A 794 -18.55 -19.12 3.60
CA VAL A 794 -18.93 -19.79 4.86
C VAL A 794 -17.78 -20.65 5.37
N GLN A 795 -17.14 -21.43 4.49
CA GLN A 795 -15.96 -22.22 4.82
C GLN A 795 -14.81 -21.32 5.28
N THR A 796 -14.60 -20.19 4.62
CA THR A 796 -13.58 -19.20 5.02
C THR A 796 -13.85 -18.68 6.43
N LEU A 797 -15.10 -18.27 6.73
CA LEU A 797 -15.46 -17.80 8.07
C LEU A 797 -15.22 -18.88 9.14
N ARG A 798 -15.65 -20.11 8.88
CA ARG A 798 -15.48 -21.23 9.81
C ARG A 798 -14.00 -21.51 10.09
N ALA A 799 -13.15 -21.50 9.07
CA ALA A 799 -11.71 -21.72 9.23
C ALA A 799 -11.05 -20.68 10.14
N PHE A 800 -11.45 -19.41 10.04
CA PHE A 800 -10.92 -18.35 10.93
C PHE A 800 -11.35 -18.57 12.40
N GLN A 801 -12.59 -18.99 12.62
CA GLN A 801 -13.11 -19.25 13.96
C GLN A 801 -12.47 -20.48 14.61
N GLU A 802 -12.34 -21.57 13.85
CA GLU A 802 -11.70 -22.80 14.33
C GLU A 802 -10.20 -22.57 14.60
N ALA A 803 -9.49 -21.89 13.70
CA ALA A 803 -8.07 -21.56 13.87
C ALA A 803 -7.82 -20.77 15.17
N GLU A 804 -8.60 -19.72 15.43
CA GLU A 804 -8.40 -18.87 16.62
C GLU A 804 -8.83 -19.54 17.93
N ALA A 805 -9.80 -20.45 17.84
CA ALA A 805 -10.25 -21.25 18.97
C ALA A 805 -9.27 -22.38 19.33
N TYR A 806 -8.49 -22.87 18.36
CA TYR A 806 -7.53 -23.96 18.57
C TYR A 806 -6.40 -23.52 19.52
N PRO A 807 -6.19 -24.22 20.66
CA PRO A 807 -5.19 -23.84 21.66
C PRO A 807 -3.78 -24.32 21.26
N GLY A 808 -3.31 -23.88 20.09
CA GLY A 808 -2.05 -24.32 19.51
C GLY A 808 -1.72 -23.55 18.23
N VAL A 809 -0.84 -24.11 17.40
CA VAL A 809 -0.44 -23.44 16.16
C VAL A 809 -1.51 -23.64 15.09
N SER A 810 -1.95 -22.55 14.49
CA SER A 810 -2.94 -22.55 13.41
C SER A 810 -2.38 -21.95 12.13
N LEU A 811 -2.65 -22.57 10.99
CA LEU A 811 -2.24 -22.11 9.66
C LEU A 811 -3.44 -21.99 8.73
N ILE A 812 -3.71 -20.77 8.25
CA ILE A 812 -4.67 -20.49 7.19
C ILE A 812 -3.92 -20.06 5.94
N ILE A 813 -4.09 -20.80 4.83
CA ILE A 813 -3.57 -20.44 3.51
C ILE A 813 -4.71 -19.95 2.63
N ALA A 814 -4.71 -18.65 2.35
CA ALA A 814 -5.80 -17.95 1.72
C ALA A 814 -5.46 -17.59 0.27
N TYR A 815 -6.20 -18.16 -0.70
CA TYR A 815 -5.99 -17.81 -2.11
C TYR A 815 -6.33 -16.34 -2.33
N SER A 816 -5.34 -15.58 -2.79
CA SER A 816 -5.40 -14.12 -2.90
C SER A 816 -5.15 -13.70 -4.34
N HIS A 817 -6.22 -13.34 -5.06
CA HIS A 817 -6.09 -12.88 -6.44
C HIS A 817 -5.32 -11.54 -6.52
N CYS A 818 -4.51 -11.37 -7.57
CA CYS A 818 -3.58 -10.25 -7.68
C CYS A 818 -3.51 -9.69 -9.11
N ILE A 819 -3.20 -8.40 -9.25
CA ILE A 819 -2.93 -7.75 -10.54
C ILE A 819 -1.83 -8.47 -11.34
N ALA A 820 -0.89 -9.13 -10.66
CA ALA A 820 0.19 -9.90 -11.27
C ALA A 820 -0.31 -11.15 -12.03
N HIS A 821 -1.55 -11.59 -11.79
CA HIS A 821 -2.17 -12.69 -12.53
C HIS A 821 -2.58 -12.24 -13.94
N GLY A 822 -2.76 -10.93 -14.17
CA GLY A 822 -2.98 -10.37 -15.50
C GLY A 822 -4.40 -10.51 -16.03
N TYR A 823 -5.41 -10.29 -15.17
CA TYR A 823 -6.82 -10.22 -15.55
C TYR A 823 -7.55 -9.10 -14.77
N ASP A 824 -8.79 -8.79 -15.15
CA ASP A 824 -9.61 -7.79 -14.44
C ASP A 824 -10.04 -8.32 -13.06
N LEU A 825 -9.54 -7.69 -12.00
CA LEU A 825 -9.82 -8.12 -10.63
C LEU A 825 -11.30 -7.99 -10.23
N ARG A 826 -12.14 -7.28 -11.01
CA ARG A 826 -13.61 -7.39 -10.91
C ARG A 826 -14.09 -8.85 -10.96
N ARG A 827 -13.37 -9.70 -11.69
CA ARG A 827 -13.66 -11.15 -11.83
C ARG A 827 -12.95 -12.02 -10.79
N GLY A 828 -12.34 -11.43 -9.77
CA GLY A 828 -11.59 -12.16 -8.74
C GLY A 828 -12.40 -13.28 -8.09
N LEU A 829 -13.65 -13.03 -7.70
CA LEU A 829 -14.53 -14.04 -7.07
C LEU A 829 -14.76 -15.24 -7.99
N GLU A 830 -15.09 -14.98 -9.25
CA GLU A 830 -15.31 -16.03 -10.24
C GLU A 830 -14.03 -16.84 -10.46
N GLN A 831 -12.88 -16.18 -10.50
CA GLN A 831 -11.60 -16.84 -10.66
C GLN A 831 -11.23 -17.73 -9.47
N GLN A 832 -11.54 -17.31 -8.23
CA GLN A 832 -11.40 -18.18 -7.06
C GLN A 832 -12.30 -19.42 -7.15
N ARG A 833 -13.56 -19.25 -7.54
CA ARG A 833 -14.49 -20.37 -7.77
C ARG A 833 -13.95 -21.34 -8.82
N LEU A 834 -13.44 -20.83 -9.94
CA LEU A 834 -12.82 -21.66 -10.98
C LEU A 834 -11.56 -22.39 -10.49
N ALA A 835 -10.74 -21.76 -9.64
CA ALA A 835 -9.57 -22.42 -9.05
C ALA A 835 -9.97 -23.65 -8.20
N VAL A 836 -11.09 -23.56 -7.47
CA VAL A 836 -11.65 -24.69 -6.71
C VAL A 836 -12.29 -25.73 -7.63
N GLU A 837 -13.16 -25.33 -8.57
CA GLU A 837 -13.87 -26.25 -9.47
C GLU A 837 -12.96 -27.02 -10.43
N THR A 838 -11.78 -26.47 -10.74
CA THR A 838 -10.74 -27.15 -11.53
C THR A 838 -9.79 -28.00 -10.68
N GLY A 839 -9.93 -27.98 -9.35
CA GLY A 839 -9.06 -28.73 -8.44
C GLY A 839 -7.64 -28.16 -8.26
N ILE A 840 -7.34 -26.99 -8.82
CA ILE A 840 -6.06 -26.30 -8.60
C ILE A 840 -5.94 -25.85 -7.14
N TRP A 841 -7.06 -25.44 -6.54
CA TRP A 841 -7.15 -24.98 -5.17
C TRP A 841 -8.25 -25.72 -4.38
N PRO A 842 -8.06 -27.00 -4.00
CA PRO A 842 -9.02 -27.68 -3.15
C PRO A 842 -9.12 -27.00 -1.77
N LEU A 843 -10.34 -26.89 -1.26
CA LEU A 843 -10.65 -26.37 0.07
C LEU A 843 -10.73 -27.52 1.06
N TYR A 844 -10.03 -27.40 2.18
CA TYR A 844 -10.05 -28.39 3.25
C TYR A 844 -9.57 -27.78 4.56
N ARG A 845 -9.90 -28.46 5.66
CA ARG A 845 -9.47 -28.14 7.03
C ARG A 845 -8.96 -29.42 7.69
N TYR A 846 -7.83 -29.33 8.37
CA TYR A 846 -7.29 -30.34 9.27
C TYR A 846 -7.38 -29.79 10.69
N ASN A 847 -8.18 -30.43 11.53
CA ASN A 847 -8.40 -30.01 12.91
C ASN A 847 -7.92 -31.11 13.88
N PRO A 848 -6.76 -30.93 14.55
CA PRO A 848 -6.22 -31.88 15.51
C PRO A 848 -7.11 -32.16 16.73
N SER A 849 -8.08 -31.27 17.01
CA SER A 849 -9.01 -31.44 18.14
C SER A 849 -10.12 -32.46 17.88
N ILE A 850 -10.23 -32.98 16.64
CA ILE A 850 -11.20 -34.01 16.30
C ILE A 850 -10.64 -35.37 16.71
N HIS A 851 -11.21 -35.97 17.75
CA HIS A 851 -10.83 -37.28 18.28
C HIS A 851 -11.71 -38.44 17.80
N GLU A 852 -12.84 -38.13 17.15
CA GLU A 852 -13.74 -39.11 16.55
C GLU A 852 -13.94 -38.79 15.07
N GLY A 853 -13.58 -39.73 14.20
CA GLY A 853 -13.61 -39.55 12.76
C GLY A 853 -12.31 -38.97 12.21
N SER A 854 -12.38 -38.41 11.01
CA SER A 854 -11.20 -37.87 10.33
C SER A 854 -10.96 -36.42 10.76
N PRO A 855 -9.75 -36.06 11.23
CA PRO A 855 -9.38 -34.67 11.48
C PRO A 855 -9.29 -33.86 10.17
N LEU A 856 -9.16 -34.53 9.01
CA LEU A 856 -9.17 -33.89 7.70
C LEU A 856 -10.57 -33.87 7.09
N THR A 857 -11.15 -32.68 6.97
CA THR A 857 -12.40 -32.43 6.22
C THR A 857 -12.09 -31.78 4.87
N ILE A 858 -12.47 -32.45 3.77
CA ILE A 858 -12.42 -31.85 2.42
C ILE A 858 -13.72 -31.07 2.21
N ASP A 859 -13.62 -29.74 2.15
CA ASP A 859 -14.79 -28.85 2.05
C ASP A 859 -15.23 -28.61 0.59
N SER A 860 -14.30 -28.70 -0.38
CA SER A 860 -14.61 -28.57 -1.80
C SER A 860 -15.13 -29.88 -2.40
N LYS A 861 -15.95 -29.79 -3.45
CA LYS A 861 -16.32 -30.95 -4.27
C LYS A 861 -15.14 -31.43 -5.13
N ALA A 862 -15.26 -32.66 -5.65
CA ALA A 862 -14.31 -33.18 -6.63
C ALA A 862 -14.20 -32.25 -7.85
N PRO A 863 -13.00 -32.14 -8.47
CA PRO A 863 -12.79 -31.29 -9.63
C PRO A 863 -13.79 -31.64 -10.74
N SER A 864 -14.53 -30.64 -11.21
CA SER A 864 -15.60 -30.79 -12.21
C SER A 864 -15.26 -30.12 -13.55
N LEU A 865 -14.20 -29.32 -13.60
CA LEU A 865 -13.75 -28.59 -14.80
C LEU A 865 -12.29 -28.90 -15.12
N ASP A 866 -11.92 -28.79 -16.39
CA ASP A 866 -10.53 -28.92 -16.81
C ASP A 866 -9.70 -27.70 -16.35
N PRO A 867 -8.46 -27.89 -15.82
CA PRO A 867 -7.58 -26.81 -15.40
C PRO A 867 -7.38 -25.69 -16.44
N GLU A 868 -7.45 -26.02 -17.74
CA GLU A 868 -7.30 -25.06 -18.82
C GLU A 868 -8.33 -23.94 -18.79
N VAL A 869 -9.55 -24.20 -18.29
CA VAL A 869 -10.63 -23.19 -18.15
C VAL A 869 -10.17 -22.04 -17.24
N TYR A 870 -9.43 -22.36 -16.18
CA TYR A 870 -8.86 -21.39 -15.26
C TYR A 870 -7.65 -20.67 -15.90
N LEU A 871 -6.72 -21.41 -16.52
CA LEU A 871 -5.49 -20.84 -17.10
C LEU A 871 -5.78 -19.83 -18.22
N ARG A 872 -6.76 -20.13 -19.08
CA ARG A 872 -7.12 -19.27 -20.23
C ARG A 872 -7.64 -17.89 -19.82
N ARG A 873 -7.94 -17.65 -18.54
CA ARG A 873 -8.42 -16.35 -18.05
C ARG A 873 -7.31 -15.43 -17.53
N GLU A 874 -6.11 -15.96 -17.28
CA GLU A 874 -5.02 -15.19 -16.66
C GLU A 874 -3.89 -14.94 -17.65
N GLY A 875 -3.47 -13.66 -17.75
CA GLY A 875 -2.35 -13.26 -18.60
C GLY A 875 -1.06 -14.03 -18.31
N ARG A 876 -0.81 -14.40 -17.04
CA ARG A 876 0.38 -15.16 -16.64
C ARG A 876 0.49 -16.56 -17.25
N PHE A 877 -0.58 -17.14 -17.79
CA PHE A 877 -0.52 -18.40 -18.56
C PHE A 877 -0.67 -18.16 -20.06
N GLN A 878 -1.54 -17.22 -20.47
CA GLN A 878 -1.75 -16.86 -21.87
C GLN A 878 -0.44 -16.41 -22.55
N MET A 879 0.42 -15.70 -21.83
CA MET A 879 1.73 -15.28 -22.35
C MET A 879 2.59 -16.47 -22.79
N LEU A 880 2.57 -17.57 -22.03
CA LEU A 880 3.28 -18.79 -22.40
C LEU A 880 2.62 -19.46 -23.60
N GLN A 881 1.30 -19.55 -23.61
CA GLN A 881 0.55 -20.13 -24.73
C GLN A 881 0.89 -19.42 -26.06
N GLN A 882 1.00 -18.09 -26.04
CA GLN A 882 1.36 -17.30 -27.22
C GLN A 882 2.84 -17.43 -27.60
N ALA A 883 3.75 -17.43 -26.62
CA ALA A 883 5.19 -17.46 -26.87
C ALA A 883 5.71 -18.86 -27.25
N ASN A 884 5.15 -19.92 -26.65
CA ASN A 884 5.55 -21.30 -26.86
C ASN A 884 4.36 -22.27 -26.59
N PRO A 885 3.48 -22.49 -27.59
CA PRO A 885 2.31 -23.37 -27.46
C PRO A 885 2.65 -24.81 -27.05
N ALA A 886 3.74 -25.37 -27.58
CA ALA A 886 4.15 -26.75 -27.27
C ALA A 886 4.54 -26.91 -25.79
N ARG A 887 5.27 -25.94 -25.24
CA ARG A 887 5.61 -25.90 -23.80
C ARG A 887 4.36 -25.71 -22.94
N TYR A 888 3.43 -24.87 -23.36
CA TYR A 888 2.15 -24.67 -22.68
C TYR A 888 1.37 -25.99 -22.55
N GLU A 889 1.19 -26.72 -23.66
CA GLU A 889 0.51 -28.03 -23.65
C GLU A 889 1.21 -29.06 -22.75
N GLN A 890 2.55 -29.10 -22.78
CA GLN A 890 3.33 -29.97 -21.89
C GLN A 890 3.04 -29.66 -20.41
N LEU A 891 3.07 -28.38 -20.02
CA LEU A 891 2.85 -27.96 -18.64
C LEU A 891 1.39 -28.10 -18.20
N LEU A 892 0.43 -27.87 -19.10
CA LEU A 892 -0.99 -28.12 -18.85
C LEU A 892 -1.26 -29.60 -18.56
N ASN A 893 -0.69 -30.51 -19.35
CA ASN A 893 -0.80 -31.95 -19.08
C ASN A 893 -0.08 -32.39 -17.80
N SER A 894 1.00 -31.70 -17.41
CA SER A 894 1.61 -31.88 -16.09
C SER A 894 0.65 -31.43 -14.97
N LEU A 895 0.04 -30.25 -15.11
CA LEU A 895 -0.90 -29.71 -14.14
C LEU A 895 -2.14 -30.60 -13.97
N ARG A 896 -2.73 -31.11 -15.05
CA ARG A 896 -3.85 -32.07 -15.00
C ARG A 896 -3.53 -33.28 -14.13
N ARG A 897 -2.33 -33.87 -14.32
CA ARG A 897 -1.86 -34.99 -13.49
C ARG A 897 -1.65 -34.60 -12.04
N GLN A 898 -1.07 -33.44 -11.77
CA GLN A 898 -0.85 -32.94 -10.40
C GLN A 898 -2.18 -32.74 -9.65
N VAL A 899 -3.18 -32.16 -10.31
CA VAL A 899 -4.52 -31.96 -9.74
C VAL A 899 -5.16 -33.31 -9.39
N ALA A 900 -5.13 -34.28 -10.30
CA ALA A 900 -5.68 -35.61 -10.07
C ALA A 900 -4.98 -36.33 -8.90
N LEU A 901 -3.64 -36.29 -8.86
CA LEU A 901 -2.86 -36.89 -7.78
C LEU A 901 -3.13 -36.22 -6.42
N LYS A 902 -3.18 -34.89 -6.39
CA LYS A 902 -3.47 -34.14 -5.16
C LYS A 902 -4.86 -34.45 -4.63
N TRP A 903 -5.86 -34.51 -5.51
CA TRP A 903 -7.21 -34.89 -5.11
C TRP A 903 -7.28 -36.31 -4.55
N ALA A 904 -6.70 -37.29 -5.25
CA ALA A 904 -6.65 -38.67 -4.80
C ALA A 904 -5.92 -38.81 -3.45
N HIS A 905 -4.84 -38.06 -3.26
CA HIS A 905 -4.10 -38.04 -1.99
C HIS A 905 -4.93 -37.47 -0.84
N LEU A 906 -5.64 -36.36 -1.05
CA LEU A 906 -6.53 -35.79 -0.03
C LEU A 906 -7.64 -36.77 0.36
N GLN A 907 -8.25 -37.45 -0.63
CA GLN A 907 -9.27 -38.48 -0.36
C GLN A 907 -8.69 -39.64 0.44
N TRP A 908 -7.50 -40.11 0.08
CA TRP A 908 -6.80 -41.16 0.81
C TRP A 908 -6.54 -40.72 2.27
N MET A 909 -5.97 -39.53 2.50
CA MET A 909 -5.75 -39.02 3.85
C MET A 909 -7.03 -38.88 4.65
N ALA A 910 -8.12 -38.39 4.04
CA ALA A 910 -9.39 -38.21 4.74
C ALA A 910 -9.96 -39.56 5.21
N ASN A 911 -9.70 -40.65 4.48
CA ASN A 911 -10.13 -41.99 4.85
C ASN A 911 -9.18 -42.68 5.85
N GLU A 912 -7.86 -42.51 5.71
CA GLU A 912 -6.87 -43.18 6.58
C GLU A 912 -6.71 -42.51 7.95
N LEU A 913 -6.90 -41.19 8.04
CA LEU A 913 -6.81 -40.45 9.30
C LEU A 913 -8.04 -40.64 10.19
N VAL A 914 -8.92 -41.58 9.89
CA VAL A 914 -10.06 -41.92 10.75
C VAL A 914 -9.52 -42.50 12.05
N THR A 915 -9.65 -41.74 13.13
CA THR A 915 -9.28 -42.19 14.47
C THR A 915 -10.38 -43.10 15.03
N GLU A 916 -10.05 -44.35 15.36
CA GLU A 916 -10.96 -45.30 16.02
C GLU A 916 -10.87 -45.16 17.55
N THR A 917 -12.00 -44.93 18.23
CA THR A 917 -12.12 -44.91 19.70
C THR A 917 -12.14 -46.31 20.35
N LYS A 918 -11.83 -47.39 19.63
CA LYS A 918 -12.02 -48.76 20.14
C LYS A 918 -10.79 -49.66 20.00
N GLU A 919 -9.69 -49.33 20.68
CA GLU A 919 -8.74 -50.32 21.25
C GLU A 919 -7.61 -49.73 22.11
N GLY A 920 -7.84 -48.59 22.79
CA GLY A 920 -6.83 -47.92 23.65
C GLY A 920 -7.07 -47.95 25.15
N LEU A 921 -7.98 -48.81 25.63
CA LEU A 921 -8.17 -49.17 27.04
C LEU A 921 -8.29 -50.70 27.12
N ARG A 922 -7.17 -51.39 26.89
CA ARG A 922 -6.88 -52.74 27.42
C ARG A 922 -5.41 -52.84 27.77
#